data_AF-A0A2D5X3K7-F1
#
_entry.id   AF-A0A2D5X3K7-F1
#
_cell.length_a   1.000
_cell.length_b   1.000
_cell.length_c   1.000
_cell.angle_alpha   90.00
_cell.angle_beta   90.00
_cell.angle_gamma   90.00
#
_symmetry.space_group_name_H-M   'P 1'
#
loop_
_entity.id
_entity.type
_entity.pdbx_description
1 polymer ?
#
loop_
_entity_poly.entity_id
_entity_poly.type
_entity_poly.pdbx_seq_one_letter_code
_entity_poly.pdbx_strand_id
1 'polypeptide(L)'
;MMGGERRYKKLRGLLPAMILVTLLISSISLSTTIAQEGENTPTGPGLDWKIPTSHHLFVNGTSSPTDLNREYPYFTGEPPFITFGGGSTTVIEVESAPATETVVLSGEADVYVYASLISDNPFCLISQGPDGTSGKTSFTVWLDIGTTTIIDGEQSDWQVMEDGWERPYEFHVNATYDNVTLGEGDVVNMVIQSNHNCMIQGRVYWDAYQSATGAILQGNMLQPEMSVTTDANGLARIEFTPISPWGPDDYDAQFIDIVGPLGGWDEGQHMRTKPAEDSHIEHFETPHGSRLVEANRSALVWISNASLEPGKYMVDACFILKSGDYNEDCNSEDSDHIIAVYRFEVPAQSEAVAGPGWFWFISMASLLGYLGVRLKNRLLPWPTLVLLIVLAFATMIPAATLPELERGATRDESAAPPFSLLQHPSSGGGSISLNDLLSGHDALVLGVFTSGSPNAEQQKRDFDNASERLGDKVAFAQIATGLGVQPTDLDYYAEIMNGSWPLLIDESKGEVADQLPTRIADGVIIIDSAGFISSISAGSMSDQRIVESVEKSKTGSDQSMLNLLSLLIPSFIALPLLLLSFPRKRTEVPETALPPGAGLGGTVLAAGVGFAAWSIPIAILSFFTGSYWSFVEFLLMVWLGWQGLSLAIHGEVHEIQFIAKNIHKRLPESYRKWRLLPDFSRDVILGHWLAWLSWFAFPLMIPQGIGSLASASLTGMILAPLSLIAHCLIAGLAVLLLRSIATIMGPISRLIGMLGHKEAPRLWGCLLIGMALWWAIWLLVGPINNTLFI
;
A
#
# COMPACT_ATOMS: atom_id res chain seq x y z
N MET A 1 -52.22 -26.96 56.62
CA MET A 1 -51.56 -25.73 57.08
C MET A 1 -50.50 -25.35 56.03
N MET A 2 -50.90 -24.80 54.89
CA MET A 2 -50.92 -23.34 54.56
C MET A 2 -49.59 -22.63 54.84
N GLY A 3 -48.92 -22.20 53.76
CA GLY A 3 -47.85 -21.19 53.85
C GLY A 3 -46.70 -21.26 52.84
N GLY A 4 -46.83 -21.91 51.68
CA GLY A 4 -45.76 -22.07 50.70
C GLY A 4 -46.08 -21.49 49.31
N GLU A 5 -46.36 -20.19 49.20
CA GLU A 5 -46.56 -19.53 47.90
C GLU A 5 -46.28 -18.03 48.00
N ARG A 6 -45.02 -17.59 47.78
CA ARG A 6 -44.74 -16.17 47.44
C ARG A 6 -43.37 -15.82 46.84
N ARG A 7 -42.54 -16.76 46.40
CA ARG A 7 -41.19 -16.44 45.87
C ARG A 7 -40.88 -16.91 44.45
N TYR A 8 -41.90 -17.23 43.65
CA TYR A 8 -41.76 -17.66 42.24
C TYR A 8 -42.42 -16.72 41.21
N LYS A 9 -42.65 -15.44 41.55
CA LYS A 9 -43.32 -14.47 40.66
C LYS A 9 -42.48 -13.28 40.17
N LYS A 10 -41.20 -13.15 40.57
CA LYS A 10 -40.35 -12.02 40.13
C LYS A 10 -39.36 -12.31 39.00
N LEU A 11 -39.23 -13.57 38.55
CA LEU A 11 -38.27 -13.95 37.49
C LEU A 11 -38.90 -14.10 36.08
N ARG A 12 -40.21 -13.92 35.93
CA ARG A 12 -40.91 -14.05 34.62
C ARG A 12 -41.16 -12.72 33.88
N GLY A 13 -40.80 -11.58 34.49
CA GLY A 13 -41.01 -10.26 33.88
C GLY A 13 -39.80 -9.68 33.12
N LEU A 14 -38.62 -10.29 33.23
CA LEU A 14 -37.37 -9.77 32.65
C LEU A 14 -37.06 -10.32 31.25
N LEU A 15 -37.57 -11.50 30.90
CA LEU A 15 -37.45 -12.08 29.56
C LEU A 15 -38.27 -11.35 28.48
N PRO A 16 -39.56 -10.98 28.70
CA PRO A 16 -40.31 -10.25 27.68
C PRO A 16 -39.84 -8.80 27.50
N ALA A 17 -39.22 -8.18 28.53
CA ALA A 17 -38.65 -6.84 28.44
C ALA A 17 -37.33 -6.83 27.64
N MET A 18 -36.48 -7.85 27.80
CA MET A 18 -35.25 -7.99 27.00
C MET A 18 -35.55 -8.30 25.54
N ILE A 19 -36.57 -9.12 25.25
CA ILE A 19 -37.00 -9.43 23.87
C ILE A 19 -37.60 -8.19 23.19
N LEU A 20 -38.37 -7.38 23.92
CA LEU A 20 -38.95 -6.13 23.41
C LEU A 20 -37.88 -5.06 23.13
N VAL A 21 -36.84 -4.98 23.96
CA VAL A 21 -35.70 -4.06 23.73
C VAL A 21 -34.85 -4.53 22.55
N THR A 22 -34.64 -5.83 22.35
CA THR A 22 -33.96 -6.34 21.13
C THR A 22 -34.80 -6.18 19.86
N LEU A 23 -36.13 -6.20 19.95
CA LEU A 23 -37.03 -5.94 18.80
C LEU A 23 -37.17 -4.44 18.48
N LEU A 24 -37.01 -3.56 19.47
CA LEU A 24 -36.97 -2.10 19.29
C LEU A 24 -35.62 -1.63 18.70
N ILE A 25 -34.53 -2.34 18.97
CA ILE A 25 -33.22 -2.07 18.35
C ILE A 25 -33.17 -2.62 16.91
N SER A 26 -33.95 -3.66 16.58
CA SER A 26 -34.05 -4.19 15.20
C SER A 26 -35.00 -3.42 14.28
N SER A 27 -35.59 -2.31 14.71
CA SER A 27 -36.57 -1.51 13.93
C SER A 27 -36.09 -0.10 13.58
N ILE A 28 -34.80 0.20 13.77
CA ILE A 28 -34.14 1.32 13.11
C ILE A 28 -33.56 0.80 11.79
N SER A 29 -34.46 0.43 10.88
CA SER A 29 -34.12 0.36 9.45
C SER A 29 -34.17 1.79 8.94
N LEU A 30 -33.01 2.32 8.54
CA LEU A 30 -32.96 3.56 7.79
C LEU A 30 -33.82 3.41 6.53
N SER A 31 -34.81 4.28 6.41
CA SER A 31 -35.61 4.47 5.20
C SER A 31 -34.69 4.95 4.09
N THR A 32 -34.23 4.08 3.20
CA THR A 32 -33.72 4.51 1.90
C THR A 32 -34.93 4.86 1.04
N THR A 33 -35.16 6.15 0.88
CA THR A 33 -35.99 6.69 -0.19
C THR A 33 -35.44 6.19 -1.52
N ILE A 34 -36.22 5.38 -2.23
CA ILE A 34 -35.98 5.07 -3.64
C ILE A 34 -36.24 6.37 -4.40
N ALA A 35 -35.16 7.07 -4.72
CA ALA A 35 -35.18 8.19 -5.65
C ALA A 35 -34.87 7.64 -7.05
N GLN A 36 -35.85 7.83 -7.92
CA GLN A 36 -35.82 7.93 -9.39
C GLN A 36 -34.87 7.02 -10.19
N GLU A 37 -35.50 6.17 -11.00
CA GLU A 37 -34.94 5.61 -12.24
C GLU A 37 -34.28 6.70 -13.09
N GLY A 38 -33.01 6.47 -13.44
CA GLY A 38 -32.22 7.20 -14.42
C GLY A 38 -30.92 6.42 -14.67
N GLU A 39 -30.69 6.04 -15.92
CA GLU A 39 -29.56 5.35 -16.57
C GLU A 39 -28.40 4.74 -15.73
N ASN A 40 -28.19 3.42 -15.92
CA ASN A 40 -26.95 2.65 -15.66
C ASN A 40 -26.10 3.06 -14.44
N THR A 41 -26.66 3.03 -13.24
CA THR A 41 -25.84 3.16 -12.03
C THR A 41 -24.90 1.95 -11.86
N PRO A 42 -23.61 2.16 -11.58
CA PRO A 42 -22.66 1.07 -11.40
C PRO A 42 -23.05 0.20 -10.20
N THR A 43 -23.05 -1.12 -10.37
CA THR A 43 -23.42 -2.07 -9.31
C THR A 43 -22.23 -2.86 -8.75
N GLY A 44 -21.04 -2.70 -9.33
CA GLY A 44 -19.84 -3.45 -8.96
C GLY A 44 -18.56 -2.92 -9.62
N PRO A 45 -17.43 -3.62 -9.43
CA PRO A 45 -16.17 -3.30 -10.09
C PRO A 45 -16.27 -3.51 -11.61
N GLY A 46 -15.43 -2.82 -12.36
CA GLY A 46 -15.42 -2.88 -13.81
C GLY A 46 -14.92 -1.58 -14.43
N LEU A 47 -14.64 -1.65 -15.74
CA LEU A 47 -14.18 -0.52 -16.53
C LEU A 47 -15.31 -0.05 -17.43
N ASP A 48 -15.72 1.21 -17.27
CA ASP A 48 -16.62 1.88 -18.20
C ASP A 48 -15.80 2.80 -19.10
N TRP A 49 -16.03 2.68 -20.41
CA TRP A 49 -15.44 3.54 -21.42
C TRP A 49 -16.49 4.43 -22.03
N LYS A 50 -16.11 5.67 -22.29
CA LYS A 50 -16.80 6.54 -23.23
C LYS A 50 -15.77 7.02 -24.25
N ILE A 51 -15.91 6.52 -25.46
CA ILE A 51 -14.98 6.74 -26.58
C ILE A 51 -15.77 7.49 -27.65
N PRO A 52 -15.20 8.56 -28.24
CA PRO A 52 -15.86 9.28 -29.32
C PRO A 52 -15.97 8.39 -30.56
N THR A 53 -17.10 8.47 -31.24
CA THR A 53 -17.36 7.75 -32.49
C THR A 53 -17.10 8.61 -33.72
N SER A 54 -16.90 9.92 -33.55
CA SER A 54 -16.53 10.87 -34.60
C SER A 54 -15.01 11.06 -34.59
N HIS A 55 -14.38 10.87 -35.75
CA HIS A 55 -12.95 11.03 -35.91
C HIS A 55 -12.66 12.06 -37.00
N HIS A 56 -12.12 13.21 -36.58
CA HIS A 56 -11.84 14.34 -37.47
C HIS A 56 -10.45 14.21 -38.11
N LEU A 57 -10.40 14.59 -39.38
CA LEU A 57 -9.22 14.67 -40.23
C LEU A 57 -9.22 16.03 -40.91
N PHE A 58 -8.21 16.85 -40.64
CA PHE A 58 -8.14 18.23 -41.10
C PHE A 58 -7.07 18.39 -42.18
N VAL A 59 -7.37 19.24 -43.17
CA VAL A 59 -6.38 19.63 -44.17
C VAL A 59 -5.40 20.59 -43.53
N ASN A 60 -4.11 20.27 -43.59
CA ASN A 60 -3.03 21.10 -43.08
C ASN A 60 -2.17 21.66 -44.21
N GLY A 61 -1.45 22.75 -43.93
CA GLY A 61 -0.41 23.32 -44.79
C GLY A 61 -0.37 24.85 -44.74
N THR A 62 0.83 25.44 -44.74
CA THR A 62 0.98 26.90 -44.54
C THR A 62 0.82 27.74 -45.82
N SER A 63 1.19 27.21 -46.98
CA SER A 63 1.09 27.91 -48.28
C SER A 63 0.29 27.16 -49.33
N SER A 64 0.10 25.86 -49.13
CA SER A 64 -0.63 24.93 -49.98
C SER A 64 -1.07 23.75 -49.11
N PRO A 65 -2.16 23.05 -49.44
CA PRO A 65 -2.55 21.84 -48.72
C PRO A 65 -1.44 20.79 -48.89
N THR A 66 -0.97 20.21 -47.78
CA THR A 66 0.17 19.27 -47.78
C THR A 66 -0.23 17.86 -47.34
N ASP A 67 -1.09 17.76 -46.34
CA ASP A 67 -1.40 16.52 -45.65
C ASP A 67 -2.76 16.59 -44.97
N LEU A 68 -3.30 15.41 -44.66
CA LEU A 68 -4.51 15.21 -43.89
C LEU A 68 -4.12 14.73 -42.48
N ASN A 69 -4.12 15.61 -41.49
CA ASN A 69 -3.71 15.27 -40.14
C ASN A 69 -4.89 15.24 -39.17
N ARG A 70 -4.61 14.87 -37.92
CA ARG A 70 -5.61 14.83 -36.84
C ARG A 70 -5.52 16.01 -35.90
N GLU A 71 -4.68 17.00 -36.17
CA GLU A 71 -4.49 18.13 -35.25
C GLU A 71 -5.68 19.09 -35.35
N TYR A 72 -6.39 19.29 -34.24
CA TYR A 72 -7.54 20.17 -34.22
C TYR A 72 -7.12 21.64 -34.46
N PRO A 73 -7.68 22.35 -35.45
CA PRO A 73 -7.26 23.71 -35.76
C PRO A 73 -7.58 24.70 -34.64
N TYR A 74 -6.56 25.30 -34.04
CA TYR A 74 -6.72 26.29 -32.96
C TYR A 74 -6.56 27.75 -33.44
N PHE A 75 -6.14 27.95 -34.69
CA PHE A 75 -5.86 29.27 -35.24
C PHE A 75 -7.15 30.05 -35.53
N THR A 76 -7.21 31.33 -35.14
CA THR A 76 -8.41 32.19 -35.27
C THR A 76 -8.21 33.42 -36.17
N GLY A 77 -7.06 33.53 -36.84
CA GLY A 77 -6.76 34.61 -37.79
C GLY A 77 -7.20 34.29 -39.23
N GLU A 78 -6.65 35.01 -40.23
CA GLU A 78 -6.91 34.72 -41.65
C GLU A 78 -6.35 33.33 -42.02
N PRO A 79 -7.20 32.34 -42.35
CA PRO A 79 -6.78 30.98 -42.68
C PRO A 79 -5.88 30.92 -43.92
N PRO A 80 -4.97 29.92 -43.99
CA PRO A 80 -4.38 29.48 -45.26
C PRO A 80 -5.44 29.23 -46.33
N PHE A 81 -5.10 29.56 -47.59
CA PHE A 81 -6.04 29.40 -48.70
C PHE A 81 -5.38 29.08 -50.03
N ILE A 82 -6.18 28.51 -50.93
CA ILE A 82 -5.85 28.31 -52.34
C ILE A 82 -6.94 28.92 -53.21
N THR A 83 -6.55 29.53 -54.32
CA THR A 83 -7.50 30.17 -55.23
C THR A 83 -7.93 29.23 -56.34
N PHE A 84 -9.19 29.36 -56.77
CA PHE A 84 -9.73 28.68 -57.93
C PHE A 84 -10.41 29.67 -58.88
N GLY A 85 -10.39 29.33 -60.17
CA GLY A 85 -10.97 30.14 -61.25
C GLY A 85 -12.24 29.53 -61.82
N GLY A 86 -12.77 30.14 -62.89
CA GLY A 86 -13.93 29.60 -63.60
C GLY A 86 -13.65 28.26 -64.25
N GLY A 87 -14.61 27.34 -64.19
CA GLY A 87 -14.49 25.97 -64.66
C GLY A 87 -14.27 24.97 -63.54
N SER A 88 -13.63 23.84 -63.86
CA SER A 88 -13.38 22.76 -62.92
C SER A 88 -11.88 22.63 -62.62
N THR A 89 -11.47 22.80 -61.36
CA THR A 89 -10.06 22.79 -60.93
C THR A 89 -9.87 22.05 -59.62
N THR A 90 -8.91 21.14 -59.54
CA THR A 90 -8.53 20.48 -58.28
C THR A 90 -7.90 21.50 -57.34
N VAL A 91 -8.44 21.59 -56.13
CA VAL A 91 -8.01 22.57 -55.12
C VAL A 91 -7.30 21.92 -53.94
N ILE A 92 -7.69 20.69 -53.58
CA ILE A 92 -7.08 19.92 -52.50
C ILE A 92 -6.86 18.49 -52.99
N GLU A 93 -5.67 17.97 -52.74
CA GLU A 93 -5.27 16.57 -52.96
C GLU A 93 -4.27 16.25 -51.85
N VAL A 94 -4.73 15.51 -50.83
CA VAL A 94 -3.97 15.23 -49.61
C VAL A 94 -4.20 13.80 -49.12
N GLU A 95 -3.18 13.26 -48.46
CA GLU A 95 -3.21 11.93 -47.84
C GLU A 95 -2.92 12.03 -46.34
N SER A 96 -3.47 11.09 -45.56
CA SER A 96 -3.15 10.96 -44.15
C SER A 96 -1.81 10.28 -43.91
N ALA A 97 -1.32 10.36 -42.67
CA ALA A 97 -0.28 9.45 -42.22
C ALA A 97 -0.75 7.98 -42.39
N PRO A 98 0.16 7.05 -42.74
CA PRO A 98 -0.16 5.63 -42.83
C PRO A 98 -0.64 5.06 -41.49
N ALA A 99 -1.63 4.19 -41.52
CA ALA A 99 -2.14 3.52 -40.33
C ALA A 99 -1.09 2.55 -39.75
N THR A 100 -0.99 2.54 -38.43
CA THR A 100 -0.11 1.67 -37.63
C THR A 100 -0.82 0.44 -37.09
N GLU A 101 -2.14 0.50 -37.00
CA GLU A 101 -3.00 -0.57 -36.49
C GLU A 101 -4.13 -0.83 -37.48
N THR A 102 -4.54 -2.08 -37.59
CA THR A 102 -5.64 -2.46 -38.49
C THR A 102 -6.98 -2.26 -37.81
N VAL A 103 -7.90 -1.54 -38.47
CA VAL A 103 -9.24 -1.29 -37.96
C VAL A 103 -10.33 -1.54 -39.01
N VAL A 104 -11.49 -2.00 -38.54
CA VAL A 104 -12.69 -2.21 -39.38
C VAL A 104 -13.70 -1.12 -39.03
N LEU A 105 -14.19 -0.44 -40.05
CA LEU A 105 -14.99 0.78 -39.94
C LEU A 105 -16.35 0.56 -40.61
N SER A 106 -17.40 0.98 -39.91
CA SER A 106 -18.76 1.11 -40.44
C SER A 106 -19.38 2.38 -39.88
N GLY A 107 -19.96 3.20 -40.74
CA GLY A 107 -20.53 4.49 -40.34
C GLY A 107 -20.78 5.42 -41.52
N GLU A 108 -20.83 6.70 -41.23
CA GLU A 108 -20.95 7.78 -42.22
C GLU A 108 -19.61 8.53 -42.33
N ALA A 109 -19.28 8.97 -43.54
CA ALA A 109 -18.20 9.91 -43.82
C ALA A 109 -18.82 11.24 -44.24
N ASP A 110 -18.40 12.32 -43.59
CA ASP A 110 -18.81 13.68 -43.90
C ASP A 110 -17.57 14.48 -44.33
N VAL A 111 -17.67 15.23 -45.43
CA VAL A 111 -16.61 16.13 -45.89
C VAL A 111 -17.15 17.55 -45.92
N TYR A 112 -16.44 18.45 -45.24
CA TYR A 112 -16.77 19.87 -45.13
C TYR A 112 -15.72 20.70 -45.87
N VAL A 113 -16.17 21.61 -46.72
CA VAL A 113 -15.31 22.52 -47.50
C VAL A 113 -15.75 23.96 -47.25
N TYR A 114 -14.82 24.79 -46.79
CA TYR A 114 -15.08 26.19 -46.51
C TYR A 114 -14.50 27.08 -47.62
N ALA A 115 -15.36 27.85 -48.29
CA ALA A 115 -14.93 28.68 -49.42
C ALA A 115 -15.65 30.03 -49.51
N SER A 116 -14.99 31.03 -50.10
CA SER A 116 -15.57 32.35 -50.35
C SER A 116 -15.04 32.97 -51.65
N LEU A 117 -15.56 34.14 -52.05
CA LEU A 117 -15.04 34.90 -53.19
C LEU A 117 -13.87 35.80 -52.76
N ILE A 118 -13.01 36.14 -53.73
CA ILE A 118 -11.94 37.15 -53.53
C ILE A 118 -12.48 38.58 -53.42
N SER A 119 -13.66 38.81 -53.99
CA SER A 119 -14.31 40.11 -54.03
C SER A 119 -15.78 39.96 -54.42
N ASP A 120 -16.65 40.77 -53.83
CA ASP A 120 -18.07 40.76 -54.20
C ASP A 120 -18.28 41.26 -55.63
N ASN A 121 -19.09 40.53 -56.40
CA ASN A 121 -19.51 40.94 -57.73
C ASN A 121 -21.00 40.63 -57.93
N PRO A 122 -21.83 41.62 -58.33
CA PRO A 122 -23.26 41.41 -58.59
C PRO A 122 -23.56 40.26 -59.55
N PHE A 123 -22.66 39.94 -60.48
CA PHE A 123 -22.81 38.83 -61.42
C PHE A 123 -22.62 37.44 -60.78
N CYS A 124 -21.89 37.38 -59.67
CA CYS A 124 -21.63 36.15 -58.90
C CYS A 124 -22.56 36.01 -57.69
N LEU A 125 -23.45 36.98 -57.48
CA LEU A 125 -24.50 36.94 -56.45
C LEU A 125 -25.88 36.58 -57.04
N ILE A 126 -25.94 36.18 -58.31
CA ILE A 126 -27.18 35.86 -59.01
C ILE A 126 -27.66 34.47 -58.58
N SER A 127 -28.76 34.40 -57.83
CA SER A 127 -29.33 33.13 -57.38
C SER A 127 -30.23 32.44 -58.43
N GLN A 128 -30.67 33.17 -59.47
CA GLN A 128 -31.62 32.69 -60.50
C GLN A 128 -31.17 32.99 -61.93
N GLY A 129 -30.19 32.22 -62.43
CA GLY A 129 -29.77 32.22 -63.83
C GLY A 129 -30.59 31.28 -64.74
N PRO A 130 -30.44 31.36 -66.08
CA PRO A 130 -31.20 30.56 -67.06
C PRO A 130 -30.95 29.05 -66.96
N ASP A 131 -29.80 28.65 -66.42
CA ASP A 131 -29.31 27.28 -66.22
C ASP A 131 -29.35 26.82 -64.75
N GLY A 132 -29.78 27.70 -63.84
CA GLY A 132 -29.83 27.44 -62.39
C GLY A 132 -28.47 27.45 -61.66
N THR A 133 -27.34 27.47 -62.38
CA THR A 133 -25.97 27.36 -61.86
C THR A 133 -25.09 28.57 -62.15
N SER A 134 -25.53 29.49 -63.01
CA SER A 134 -24.82 30.76 -63.28
C SER A 134 -24.52 31.52 -61.99
N GLY A 135 -23.26 31.91 -61.78
CA GLY A 135 -22.82 32.65 -60.60
C GLY A 135 -22.62 31.81 -59.33
N LYS A 136 -22.81 30.48 -59.41
CA LYS A 136 -22.70 29.58 -58.25
C LYS A 136 -21.42 28.75 -58.27
N THR A 137 -21.07 28.22 -57.10
CA THR A 137 -19.96 27.28 -56.89
C THR A 137 -20.49 26.01 -56.28
N SER A 138 -19.85 24.90 -56.57
CA SER A 138 -20.08 23.59 -55.96
C SER A 138 -18.75 22.83 -55.96
N PHE A 139 -18.58 21.86 -55.07
CA PHE A 139 -17.37 21.05 -54.97
C PHE A 139 -17.68 19.58 -55.25
N THR A 140 -16.83 18.93 -56.03
CA THR A 140 -16.83 17.48 -56.20
C THR A 140 -15.76 16.87 -55.32
N VAL A 141 -16.13 15.86 -54.54
CA VAL A 141 -15.27 15.22 -53.53
C VAL A 141 -15.04 13.76 -53.89
N TRP A 142 -13.80 13.30 -53.72
CA TRP A 142 -13.43 11.89 -53.66
C TRP A 142 -12.76 11.60 -52.33
N LEU A 143 -13.15 10.51 -51.69
CA LEU A 143 -12.60 10.06 -50.41
C LEU A 143 -12.37 8.56 -50.47
N ASP A 144 -11.11 8.16 -50.36
CA ASP A 144 -10.68 6.77 -50.31
C ASP A 144 -10.11 6.45 -48.92
N ILE A 145 -10.49 5.30 -48.37
CA ILE A 145 -9.92 4.75 -47.14
C ILE A 145 -9.19 3.45 -47.52
N GLY A 146 -7.86 3.48 -47.44
CA GLY A 146 -7.02 2.39 -47.91
C GLY A 146 -7.26 2.10 -49.39
N THR A 147 -7.75 0.90 -49.71
CA THR A 147 -8.08 0.51 -51.09
C THR A 147 -9.55 0.68 -51.47
N THR A 148 -10.37 1.24 -50.57
CA THR A 148 -11.83 1.33 -50.76
C THR A 148 -12.27 2.77 -50.96
N THR A 149 -12.90 3.04 -52.10
CA THR A 149 -13.53 4.34 -52.38
C THR A 149 -14.85 4.47 -51.63
N ILE A 150 -14.96 5.51 -50.80
CA ILE A 150 -16.14 5.82 -50.00
C ILE A 150 -17.02 6.83 -50.72
N ILE A 151 -16.40 7.90 -51.20
CA ILE A 151 -17.05 8.95 -52.01
C ILE A 151 -16.44 8.89 -53.41
N ASP A 152 -17.26 8.59 -54.41
CA ASP A 152 -16.84 8.51 -55.81
C ASP A 152 -17.38 9.69 -56.62
N GLY A 153 -16.76 10.86 -56.42
CA GLY A 153 -17.07 12.05 -57.21
C GLY A 153 -18.45 12.65 -56.93
N GLU A 154 -18.89 12.61 -55.68
CA GLU A 154 -20.14 13.23 -55.25
C GLU A 154 -20.01 14.75 -55.24
N GLN A 155 -21.08 15.44 -55.64
CA GLN A 155 -21.09 16.87 -55.84
C GLN A 155 -21.96 17.58 -54.79
N SER A 156 -21.41 18.59 -54.12
CA SER A 156 -22.13 19.43 -53.16
C SER A 156 -23.20 20.30 -53.85
N ASP A 157 -24.12 20.85 -53.06
CA ASP A 157 -25.10 21.82 -53.57
C ASP A 157 -24.44 23.04 -54.23
N TRP A 158 -25.11 23.56 -55.27
CA TRP A 158 -24.69 24.78 -55.96
C TRP A 158 -25.11 26.02 -55.17
N GLN A 159 -24.13 26.77 -54.67
CA GLN A 159 -24.37 27.89 -53.78
C GLN A 159 -23.67 29.17 -54.25
N VAL A 160 -24.30 30.30 -53.90
CA VAL A 160 -23.73 31.63 -54.10
C VAL A 160 -22.85 31.94 -52.88
N MET A 161 -21.63 32.41 -53.14
CA MET A 161 -20.66 32.76 -52.09
C MET A 161 -20.51 34.27 -52.01
N GLU A 162 -20.22 34.78 -50.81
CA GLU A 162 -19.87 36.18 -50.56
C GLU A 162 -18.35 36.34 -50.44
N ASP A 163 -17.87 37.58 -50.45
CA ASP A 163 -16.47 37.91 -50.16
C ASP A 163 -16.14 37.79 -48.67
N GLY A 164 -14.87 37.48 -48.40
CA GLY A 164 -14.29 37.50 -47.06
C GLY A 164 -14.11 36.12 -46.44
N TRP A 165 -13.04 35.98 -45.65
CA TRP A 165 -12.75 34.78 -44.87
C TRP A 165 -13.47 34.76 -43.52
N GLU A 166 -14.03 35.89 -43.07
CA GLU A 166 -14.77 36.00 -41.80
C GLU A 166 -16.15 35.30 -41.84
N ARG A 167 -16.65 35.01 -43.05
CA ARG A 167 -17.92 34.32 -43.30
C ARG A 167 -17.81 33.40 -44.53
N PRO A 168 -16.96 32.37 -44.50
CA PRO A 168 -16.88 31.44 -45.60
C PRO A 168 -18.18 30.62 -45.69
N TYR A 169 -18.56 30.23 -46.90
CA TYR A 169 -19.68 29.33 -47.12
C TYR A 169 -19.24 27.88 -46.88
N GLU A 170 -20.03 27.13 -46.14
CA GLU A 170 -19.81 25.70 -45.84
C GLU A 170 -20.48 24.83 -46.91
N PHE A 171 -19.69 24.03 -47.61
CA PHE A 171 -20.16 22.99 -48.52
C PHE A 171 -20.00 21.63 -47.85
N HIS A 172 -21.02 20.78 -47.96
CA HIS A 172 -21.06 19.48 -47.31
C HIS A 172 -21.37 18.37 -48.33
N VAL A 173 -20.66 17.26 -48.20
CA VAL A 173 -20.89 16.01 -48.94
C VAL A 173 -20.82 14.86 -47.93
N ASN A 174 -21.75 13.93 -48.00
CA ASN A 174 -21.76 12.76 -47.13
C ASN A 174 -21.87 11.44 -47.91
N ALA A 175 -21.38 10.37 -47.31
CA ALA A 175 -21.56 9.01 -47.80
C ALA A 175 -21.59 8.02 -46.63
N THR A 176 -22.12 6.82 -46.87
CA THR A 176 -22.10 5.74 -45.88
C THR A 176 -21.17 4.63 -46.33
N TYR A 177 -20.53 3.99 -45.36
CA TYR A 177 -19.65 2.86 -45.59
C TYR A 177 -19.89 1.76 -44.56
N ASP A 178 -19.73 0.51 -44.98
CA ASP A 178 -19.91 -0.65 -44.13
C ASP A 178 -18.77 -1.64 -44.35
N ASN A 179 -18.13 -2.03 -43.25
CA ASN A 179 -17.07 -3.04 -43.21
C ASN A 179 -15.86 -2.68 -44.10
N VAL A 180 -15.43 -1.43 -44.01
CA VAL A 180 -14.20 -0.94 -44.66
C VAL A 180 -13.02 -1.21 -43.75
N THR A 181 -11.93 -1.73 -44.31
CA THR A 181 -10.70 -2.02 -43.56
C THR A 181 -9.66 -0.97 -43.84
N LEU A 182 -9.12 -0.38 -42.79
CA LEU A 182 -7.91 0.44 -42.83
C LEU A 182 -6.80 -0.44 -42.25
N GLY A 183 -5.97 -1.03 -43.12
CA GLY A 183 -4.89 -1.92 -42.74
C GLY A 183 -3.61 -1.18 -42.34
N GLU A 184 -2.67 -1.89 -41.72
CA GLU A 184 -1.34 -1.35 -41.44
C GLU A 184 -0.65 -0.91 -42.75
N GLY A 185 -0.27 0.37 -42.83
CA GLY A 185 0.33 1.01 -44.00
C GLY A 185 -0.65 1.69 -44.95
N ASP A 186 -1.96 1.52 -44.78
CA ASP A 186 -2.98 2.19 -45.59
C ASP A 186 -3.12 3.67 -45.21
N VAL A 187 -3.57 4.50 -46.15
CA VAL A 187 -3.80 5.96 -45.95
C VAL A 187 -5.25 6.32 -46.26
N VAL A 188 -5.71 7.43 -45.68
CA VAL A 188 -6.95 8.10 -46.11
C VAL A 188 -6.58 9.16 -47.14
N ASN A 189 -7.12 9.05 -48.34
CA ASN A 189 -6.86 9.99 -49.45
C ASN A 189 -8.10 10.83 -49.73
N MET A 190 -7.92 12.14 -49.85
CA MET A 190 -9.01 13.08 -50.12
C MET A 190 -8.65 14.02 -51.27
N VAL A 191 -9.55 14.07 -52.26
CA VAL A 191 -9.44 14.97 -53.42
C VAL A 191 -10.69 15.82 -53.52
N ILE A 192 -10.51 17.14 -53.64
CA ILE A 192 -11.59 18.11 -53.77
C ILE A 192 -11.36 18.94 -55.04
N GLN A 193 -12.38 18.97 -55.90
CA GLN A 193 -12.40 19.74 -57.14
C GLN A 193 -13.48 20.82 -57.09
N SER A 194 -13.10 22.06 -57.33
CA SER A 194 -14.05 23.17 -57.41
C SER A 194 -14.72 23.20 -58.78
N ASN A 195 -16.04 23.31 -58.81
CA ASN A 195 -16.84 23.61 -60.00
C ASN A 195 -17.42 25.01 -59.87
N HIS A 196 -16.83 25.97 -60.60
CA HIS A 196 -17.11 27.39 -60.39
C HIS A 196 -17.63 28.07 -61.66
N ASN A 197 -18.85 28.60 -61.59
CA ASN A 197 -19.55 29.26 -62.70
C ASN A 197 -19.62 30.79 -62.54
N CYS A 198 -18.55 31.40 -62.03
CA CYS A 198 -18.41 32.84 -61.89
C CYS A 198 -17.05 33.31 -62.46
N MET A 199 -16.97 34.59 -62.86
CA MET A 199 -15.76 35.18 -63.45
C MET A 199 -14.75 35.71 -62.41
N ILE A 200 -15.17 35.84 -61.16
CA ILE A 200 -14.31 36.21 -60.03
C ILE A 200 -13.72 34.95 -59.43
N GLN A 201 -12.45 34.98 -59.01
CA GLN A 201 -11.84 33.82 -58.35
C GLN A 201 -12.45 33.58 -56.96
N GLY A 202 -12.54 32.32 -56.57
CA GLY A 202 -12.84 31.91 -55.20
C GLY A 202 -11.57 31.51 -54.43
N ARG A 203 -11.73 31.35 -53.12
CA ARG A 203 -10.73 30.80 -52.18
C ARG A 203 -11.34 29.63 -51.42
N VAL A 204 -10.58 28.55 -51.27
CA VAL A 204 -10.86 27.50 -50.28
C VAL A 204 -9.92 27.71 -49.11
N TYR A 205 -10.47 27.63 -47.90
CA TYR A 205 -9.75 27.83 -46.65
C TYR A 205 -9.57 26.52 -45.89
N TRP A 206 -8.48 26.40 -45.14
CA TRP A 206 -8.25 25.29 -44.22
C TRP A 206 -7.50 25.76 -42.97
N ASP A 207 -7.33 24.89 -41.99
CA ASP A 207 -6.46 25.09 -40.82
C ASP A 207 -6.76 26.37 -39.99
N ALA A 208 -8.04 26.73 -39.86
CA ALA A 208 -8.50 27.69 -38.87
C ALA A 208 -9.78 27.21 -38.19
N TYR A 209 -9.98 27.61 -36.94
CA TYR A 209 -11.07 27.16 -36.07
C TYR A 209 -12.46 27.32 -36.69
N GLN A 210 -12.69 28.38 -37.48
CA GLN A 210 -13.99 28.66 -38.11
C GLN A 210 -14.11 28.18 -39.56
N SER A 211 -13.04 27.63 -40.14
CA SER A 211 -12.98 27.28 -41.56
C SER A 211 -12.05 26.09 -41.81
N ALA A 212 -12.22 25.05 -41.00
CA ALA A 212 -11.42 23.84 -41.03
C ALA A 212 -11.96 22.86 -42.09
N THR A 213 -11.51 23.01 -43.34
CA THR A 213 -11.81 22.01 -44.38
C THR A 213 -11.21 20.65 -44.00
N GLY A 214 -12.00 19.59 -44.08
CA GLY A 214 -11.62 18.27 -43.59
C GLY A 214 -12.70 17.20 -43.78
N ALA A 215 -12.40 16.00 -43.30
CA ALA A 215 -13.30 14.86 -43.29
C ALA A 215 -13.59 14.42 -41.85
N ILE A 216 -14.81 13.97 -41.58
CA ILE A 216 -15.22 13.32 -40.33
C ILE A 216 -15.59 11.88 -40.69
N LEU A 217 -14.92 10.93 -40.04
CA LEU A 217 -15.19 9.51 -40.19
C LEU A 217 -15.91 9.00 -38.95
N GLN A 218 -17.09 8.43 -39.11
CA GLN A 218 -17.85 7.84 -38.00
C GLN A 218 -17.54 6.34 -37.84
N GLY A 219 -17.36 5.88 -36.60
CA GLY A 219 -17.17 4.47 -36.29
C GLY A 219 -16.31 4.26 -35.04
N ASN A 220 -16.12 3.01 -34.65
CA ASN A 220 -15.28 2.67 -33.51
C ASN A 220 -13.84 2.46 -33.97
N MET A 221 -13.02 3.52 -33.98
CA MET A 221 -11.62 3.43 -34.43
C MET A 221 -10.64 3.12 -33.30
N LEU A 222 -10.94 3.57 -32.09
CA LEU A 222 -10.04 3.52 -30.95
C LEU A 222 -10.34 2.28 -30.11
N GLN A 223 -9.30 1.57 -29.68
CA GLN A 223 -9.43 0.36 -28.86
C GLN A 223 -8.50 0.40 -27.63
N PRO A 224 -8.54 1.46 -26.81
CA PRO A 224 -7.64 1.59 -25.67
C PRO A 224 -7.86 0.45 -24.67
N GLU A 225 -6.77 0.05 -24.01
CA GLU A 225 -6.82 -0.92 -22.91
C GLU A 225 -6.35 -0.26 -21.61
N MET A 226 -7.05 -0.52 -20.51
CA MET A 226 -6.68 -0.04 -19.19
C MET A 226 -6.86 -1.15 -18.16
N SER A 227 -5.89 -1.28 -17.26
CA SER A 227 -5.97 -2.17 -16.11
C SER A 227 -5.47 -1.49 -14.85
N VAL A 228 -6.11 -1.80 -13.72
CA VAL A 228 -5.69 -1.33 -12.41
C VAL A 228 -5.55 -2.53 -11.49
N THR A 229 -4.40 -2.62 -10.84
CA THR A 229 -4.11 -3.66 -9.86
C THR A 229 -3.65 -3.00 -8.56
N THR A 230 -4.00 -3.59 -7.42
CA THR A 230 -3.49 -3.13 -6.12
C THR A 230 -2.53 -4.19 -5.59
N ASP A 231 -1.34 -3.76 -5.21
CA ASP A 231 -0.34 -4.66 -4.65
C ASP A 231 -0.61 -4.97 -3.16
N ALA A 232 0.21 -5.84 -2.58
CA ALA A 232 0.08 -6.23 -1.17
C ALA A 232 0.39 -5.08 -0.18
N ASN A 233 1.07 -4.03 -0.63
CA ASN A 233 1.31 -2.82 0.15
C ASN A 233 0.18 -1.79 0.00
N GLY A 234 -0.91 -2.12 -0.72
CA GLY A 234 -2.02 -1.21 -0.98
C GLY A 234 -1.73 -0.16 -2.04
N LEU A 235 -0.62 -0.24 -2.77
CA LEU A 235 -0.33 0.71 -3.85
C LEU A 235 -1.12 0.32 -5.10
N ALA A 236 -1.80 1.29 -5.71
CA ALA A 236 -2.49 1.11 -6.96
C ALA A 236 -1.52 1.30 -8.14
N ARG A 237 -1.46 0.30 -9.00
CA ARG A 237 -0.74 0.33 -10.27
C ARG A 237 -1.73 0.41 -11.41
N ILE A 238 -1.57 1.44 -12.23
CA ILE A 238 -2.43 1.73 -13.38
C ILE A 238 -1.61 1.48 -14.64
N GLU A 239 -2.15 0.71 -15.57
CA GLU A 239 -1.54 0.47 -16.87
C GLU A 239 -2.52 0.84 -17.98
N PHE A 240 -2.03 1.59 -18.97
CA PHE A 240 -2.82 2.05 -20.11
C PHE A 240 -2.07 1.80 -21.41
N THR A 241 -2.72 1.14 -22.37
CA THR A 241 -2.20 0.94 -23.73
C THR A 241 -3.01 1.82 -24.70
N PRO A 242 -2.42 2.90 -25.24
CA PRO A 242 -3.07 3.74 -26.26
C PRO A 242 -3.08 3.00 -27.60
N ILE A 243 -4.26 2.58 -28.06
CA ILE A 243 -4.43 1.87 -29.34
C ILE A 243 -5.31 2.72 -30.26
N SER A 244 -4.67 3.28 -31.28
CA SER A 244 -5.28 4.12 -32.32
C SER A 244 -4.71 3.73 -33.70
N PRO A 245 -5.50 3.83 -34.79
CA PRO A 245 -4.99 3.59 -36.14
C PRO A 245 -3.79 4.48 -36.50
N TRP A 246 -3.68 5.67 -35.92
CA TRP A 246 -2.59 6.62 -36.17
C TRP A 246 -1.45 6.54 -35.15
N GLY A 247 -1.48 5.53 -34.27
CA GLY A 247 -0.43 5.27 -33.29
C GLY A 247 -0.64 5.97 -31.95
N PRO A 248 0.29 5.76 -30.99
CA PRO A 248 0.17 6.28 -29.63
C PRO A 248 0.23 7.81 -29.56
N ASP A 249 0.85 8.47 -30.54
CA ASP A 249 1.00 9.93 -30.62
C ASP A 249 -0.34 10.66 -30.90
N ASP A 250 -1.40 9.93 -31.21
CA ASP A 250 -2.77 10.46 -31.35
C ASP A 250 -3.37 10.91 -30.00
N TYR A 251 -2.83 10.39 -28.90
CA TYR A 251 -3.16 10.77 -27.54
C TYR A 251 -2.24 11.92 -27.12
N ASP A 252 -2.79 13.12 -27.02
CA ASP A 252 -2.01 14.35 -26.80
C ASP A 252 -1.71 14.61 -25.32
N ALA A 253 -2.70 14.37 -24.45
CA ALA A 253 -2.59 14.55 -23.02
C ALA A 253 -3.47 13.56 -22.26
N GLN A 254 -3.17 13.38 -20.97
CA GLN A 254 -3.90 12.49 -20.09
C GLN A 254 -3.99 13.05 -18.68
N PHE A 255 -5.11 12.80 -18.03
CA PHE A 255 -5.38 13.16 -16.65
C PHE A 255 -5.97 11.95 -15.95
N ILE A 256 -5.34 11.48 -14.88
CA ILE A 256 -5.75 10.27 -14.17
C ILE A 256 -5.86 10.59 -12.69
N ASP A 257 -7.05 10.40 -12.13
CA ASP A 257 -7.35 10.63 -10.72
C ASP A 257 -7.72 9.32 -10.02
N ILE A 258 -7.06 9.05 -8.89
CA ILE A 258 -7.48 7.97 -7.98
C ILE A 258 -8.43 8.57 -6.94
N VAL A 259 -9.63 8.00 -6.85
CA VAL A 259 -10.70 8.50 -5.99
C VAL A 259 -11.23 7.42 -5.06
N GLY A 260 -11.36 7.75 -3.77
CA GLY A 260 -11.98 6.92 -2.74
C GLY A 260 -11.45 7.21 -1.33
N PRO A 261 -11.85 6.43 -0.33
CA PRO A 261 -12.79 5.32 -0.41
C PRO A 261 -14.22 5.79 -0.70
N LEU A 262 -14.90 5.12 -1.63
CA LEU A 262 -16.28 5.41 -2.04
C LEU A 262 -17.29 4.85 -1.03
N GLY A 263 -18.38 5.58 -0.78
CA GLY A 263 -19.49 5.13 0.06
C GLY A 263 -20.31 4.01 -0.60
N GLY A 264 -20.40 4.04 -1.92
CA GLY A 264 -21.14 3.09 -2.75
C GLY A 264 -20.63 3.05 -4.19
N TRP A 265 -21.09 2.07 -4.98
CA TRP A 265 -20.70 1.98 -6.40
C TRP A 265 -21.42 3.02 -7.26
N ASP A 266 -22.51 3.57 -6.77
CA ASP A 266 -23.24 4.69 -7.37
C ASP A 266 -22.38 5.96 -7.47
N GLU A 267 -21.41 6.15 -6.56
CA GLU A 267 -20.43 7.22 -6.61
C GLU A 267 -19.30 6.96 -7.63
N GLY A 268 -19.19 5.73 -8.14
CA GLY A 268 -18.15 5.28 -9.07
C GLY A 268 -18.38 5.71 -10.52
N GLN A 269 -18.65 6.99 -10.77
CA GLN A 269 -18.95 7.55 -12.09
C GLN A 269 -18.00 8.69 -12.42
N HIS A 270 -17.84 8.99 -13.71
CA HIS A 270 -16.98 10.08 -14.18
C HIS A 270 -17.35 11.41 -13.52
N MET A 271 -16.35 12.12 -13.00
CA MET A 271 -16.54 13.34 -12.22
C MET A 271 -16.45 14.58 -13.11
N ARG A 272 -17.56 15.31 -13.26
CA ARG A 272 -17.61 16.59 -14.00
C ARG A 272 -16.93 17.76 -13.27
N THR A 273 -16.60 17.56 -12.01
CA THR A 273 -15.98 18.56 -11.14
C THR A 273 -14.95 17.87 -10.29
N LYS A 274 -13.89 18.59 -9.94
CA LYS A 274 -12.81 18.07 -9.11
C LYS A 274 -13.37 17.36 -7.85
N PRO A 275 -12.91 16.14 -7.53
CA PRO A 275 -13.32 15.44 -6.32
C PRO A 275 -13.10 16.29 -5.07
N ALA A 276 -13.90 16.02 -4.04
CA ALA A 276 -13.68 16.64 -2.74
C ALA A 276 -12.31 16.22 -2.18
N GLU A 277 -11.66 17.11 -1.43
CA GLU A 277 -10.29 16.85 -0.91
C GLU A 277 -10.20 15.60 -0.02
N ASP A 278 -11.33 15.12 0.53
CA ASP A 278 -11.40 13.92 1.36
C ASP A 278 -11.53 12.61 0.57
N SER A 279 -11.92 12.67 -0.70
CA SER A 279 -12.00 11.51 -1.59
C SER A 279 -10.97 11.53 -2.72
N HIS A 280 -10.33 12.68 -2.97
CA HIS A 280 -9.23 12.80 -3.92
C HIS A 280 -7.93 12.28 -3.31
N ILE A 281 -7.38 11.20 -3.87
CA ILE A 281 -6.16 10.60 -3.35
C ILE A 281 -4.96 11.15 -4.09
N GLU A 282 -4.92 10.92 -5.40
CA GLU A 282 -3.78 11.30 -6.25
C GLU A 282 -4.24 11.67 -7.65
N HIS A 283 -3.45 12.54 -8.30
CA HIS A 283 -3.64 13.03 -9.66
C HIS A 283 -2.36 12.84 -10.47
N PHE A 284 -2.47 12.34 -11.69
CA PHE A 284 -1.37 12.15 -12.62
C PHE A 284 -1.65 12.76 -13.97
N GLU A 285 -0.65 13.47 -14.50
CA GLU A 285 -0.66 14.00 -15.88
C GLU A 285 0.40 13.30 -16.75
N THR A 286 1.47 12.80 -16.12
CA THR A 286 2.61 12.19 -16.82
C THR A 286 2.82 10.76 -16.35
N PRO A 287 3.13 9.82 -17.25
CA PRO A 287 3.42 8.44 -16.89
C PRO A 287 4.74 8.36 -16.14
N HIS A 288 4.81 7.49 -15.13
CA HIS A 288 6.04 7.24 -14.39
C HIS A 288 7.03 6.37 -15.18
N GLY A 289 6.52 5.61 -16.15
CA GLY A 289 7.32 4.80 -17.05
C GLY A 289 6.47 4.14 -18.14
N SER A 290 7.11 3.30 -18.94
CA SER A 290 6.45 2.46 -19.93
C SER A 290 7.02 1.05 -19.92
N ARG A 291 6.20 0.07 -20.32
CA ARG A 291 6.64 -1.32 -20.51
C ARG A 291 6.16 -1.87 -21.84
N LEU A 292 6.91 -2.81 -22.40
CA LEU A 292 6.48 -3.55 -23.57
C LEU A 292 5.37 -4.54 -23.19
N VAL A 293 4.32 -4.58 -24.02
CA VAL A 293 3.22 -5.53 -23.94
C VAL A 293 3.16 -6.38 -25.22
N GLU A 294 2.14 -7.22 -25.33
CA GLU A 294 1.93 -8.06 -26.51
C GLU A 294 1.92 -7.22 -27.80
N ALA A 295 2.31 -7.85 -28.92
CA ALA A 295 2.44 -7.21 -30.23
C ALA A 295 3.44 -6.03 -30.29
N ASN A 296 4.44 -5.99 -29.39
CA ASN A 296 5.48 -4.95 -29.36
C ASN A 296 4.91 -3.53 -29.12
N ARG A 297 3.75 -3.46 -28.46
CA ARG A 297 3.13 -2.19 -28.05
C ARG A 297 3.73 -1.71 -26.73
N SER A 298 3.62 -0.42 -26.46
CA SER A 298 4.05 0.18 -25.19
C SER A 298 2.83 0.53 -24.32
N ALA A 299 2.78 -0.02 -23.12
CA ALA A 299 1.84 0.42 -22.09
C ALA A 299 2.49 1.49 -21.20
N LEU A 300 1.75 2.56 -20.93
CA LEU A 300 2.08 3.61 -19.98
C LEU A 300 1.70 3.15 -18.57
N VAL A 301 2.55 3.44 -17.58
CA VAL A 301 2.38 2.94 -16.21
C VAL A 301 2.43 4.08 -15.19
N TRP A 302 1.52 4.04 -14.23
CA TRP A 302 1.50 4.88 -13.03
C TRP A 302 1.42 4.01 -11.78
N ILE A 303 1.93 4.54 -10.67
CA ILE A 303 1.83 3.90 -9.36
C ILE A 303 1.47 4.96 -8.33
N SER A 304 0.58 4.63 -7.40
CA SER A 304 0.26 5.53 -6.29
C SER A 304 1.46 5.69 -5.36
N ASN A 305 1.64 6.89 -4.82
CA ASN A 305 2.62 7.15 -3.76
C ASN A 305 2.07 6.71 -2.39
N ALA A 306 0.76 6.83 -2.17
CA ALA A 306 0.07 6.43 -0.95
C ALA A 306 -0.51 5.01 -1.06
N SER A 307 -0.43 4.28 0.05
CA SER A 307 -1.16 3.02 0.25
C SER A 307 -2.65 3.31 0.41
N LEU A 308 -3.47 2.65 -0.40
CA LEU A 308 -4.92 2.67 -0.30
C LEU A 308 -5.38 1.81 0.89
N GLU A 309 -6.29 2.34 1.69
CA GLU A 309 -6.94 1.56 2.76
C GLU A 309 -7.96 0.57 2.17
N PRO A 310 -8.35 -0.50 2.88
CA PRO A 310 -9.40 -1.40 2.41
C PRO A 310 -10.71 -0.66 2.13
N GLY A 311 -11.28 -0.84 0.93
CA GLY A 311 -12.44 -0.09 0.50
C GLY A 311 -12.66 -0.12 -1.01
N LYS A 312 -13.66 0.63 -1.46
CA LYS A 312 -14.01 0.77 -2.88
C LYS A 312 -13.35 2.02 -3.44
N TYR A 313 -12.77 1.91 -4.62
CA TYR A 313 -12.08 3.02 -5.28
C TYR A 313 -12.46 3.04 -6.76
N MET A 314 -12.18 4.18 -7.38
CA MET A 314 -12.17 4.27 -8.83
C MET A 314 -10.92 5.02 -9.31
N VAL A 315 -10.49 4.68 -10.51
CA VAL A 315 -9.62 5.54 -11.31
C VAL A 315 -10.49 6.23 -12.34
N ASP A 316 -10.54 7.55 -12.27
CA ASP A 316 -11.20 8.40 -13.27
C ASP A 316 -10.12 8.97 -14.19
N ALA A 317 -10.15 8.58 -15.46
CA ALA A 317 -9.15 8.95 -16.44
C ALA A 317 -9.77 9.66 -17.63
N CYS A 318 -9.13 10.74 -18.06
CA CYS A 318 -9.45 11.53 -19.23
C CYS A 318 -8.24 11.53 -20.17
N PHE A 319 -8.43 11.10 -21.41
CA PHE A 319 -7.39 11.11 -22.44
C PHE A 319 -7.81 12.04 -23.59
N ILE A 320 -7.04 13.09 -23.78
CA ILE A 320 -7.24 14.11 -24.80
C ILE A 320 -6.67 13.60 -26.12
N LEU A 321 -7.51 13.56 -27.15
CA LEU A 321 -7.12 13.19 -28.51
C LEU A 321 -6.73 14.44 -29.29
N LYS A 322 -5.75 14.32 -30.18
CA LYS A 322 -5.34 15.44 -31.06
C LYS A 322 -6.47 15.99 -31.92
N SER A 323 -7.44 15.15 -32.27
CA SER A 323 -8.57 15.52 -33.13
C SER A 323 -9.76 16.11 -32.40
N GLY A 324 -9.75 16.16 -31.06
CA GLY A 324 -10.83 16.76 -30.29
C GLY A 324 -10.59 18.24 -30.06
N ASP A 325 -11.66 19.02 -29.84
CA ASP A 325 -11.54 20.45 -29.54
C ASP A 325 -10.85 20.66 -28.19
N TYR A 326 -9.68 21.32 -28.21
CA TYR A 326 -8.92 21.66 -27.01
C TYR A 326 -9.66 22.53 -25.98
N ASN A 327 -10.76 23.20 -26.36
CA ASN A 327 -11.58 23.97 -25.43
C ASN A 327 -12.62 23.10 -24.70
N GLU A 328 -12.79 21.85 -25.12
CA GLU A 328 -13.68 20.90 -24.47
C GLU A 328 -12.89 20.02 -23.50
N ASP A 329 -13.10 20.21 -22.20
CA ASP A 329 -12.62 19.24 -21.21
C ASP A 329 -13.47 17.96 -21.28
N CYS A 330 -12.97 16.87 -20.68
CA CYS A 330 -13.75 15.63 -20.48
C CYS A 330 -15.03 15.79 -19.62
N ASN A 331 -15.38 17.00 -19.20
CA ASN A 331 -16.52 17.28 -18.33
C ASN A 331 -17.90 17.19 -19.02
N SER A 332 -17.94 17.13 -20.36
CA SER A 332 -19.19 17.14 -21.14
C SER A 332 -19.66 15.72 -21.53
N GLU A 333 -20.98 15.54 -21.64
CA GLU A 333 -21.60 14.29 -22.13
C GLU A 333 -21.33 14.02 -23.61
N ASP A 334 -20.93 15.03 -24.37
CA ASP A 334 -20.63 14.94 -25.81
C ASP A 334 -19.13 15.17 -26.11
N SER A 335 -18.26 15.03 -25.11
CA SER A 335 -16.82 15.28 -25.28
C SER A 335 -16.20 14.42 -26.40
N ASP A 336 -15.41 15.06 -27.26
CA ASP A 336 -14.59 14.45 -28.31
C ASP A 336 -13.31 13.75 -27.77
N HIS A 337 -13.26 13.50 -26.46
CA HIS A 337 -12.15 12.89 -25.75
C HIS A 337 -12.55 11.57 -25.09
N ILE A 338 -11.57 10.76 -24.70
CA ILE A 338 -11.83 9.46 -24.10
C ILE A 338 -11.93 9.61 -22.60
N ILE A 339 -13.00 9.06 -22.03
CA ILE A 339 -13.21 8.95 -20.59
C ILE A 339 -13.19 7.47 -20.21
N ALA A 340 -12.43 7.15 -19.17
CA ALA A 340 -12.33 5.80 -18.62
C ALA A 340 -12.56 5.85 -17.11
N VAL A 341 -13.54 5.08 -16.62
CA VAL A 341 -13.81 4.94 -15.18
C VAL A 341 -13.57 3.49 -14.79
N TYR A 342 -12.45 3.24 -14.13
CA TYR A 342 -12.08 1.91 -13.65
C TYR A 342 -12.42 1.75 -12.17
N ARG A 343 -13.46 1.00 -11.85
CA ARG A 343 -13.91 0.70 -10.48
C ARG A 343 -13.24 -0.56 -9.95
N PHE A 344 -12.63 -0.48 -8.78
CA PHE A 344 -11.95 -1.60 -8.13
C PHE A 344 -12.13 -1.58 -6.61
N GLU A 345 -11.92 -2.73 -5.97
CA GLU A 345 -12.02 -2.87 -4.53
C GLU A 345 -10.67 -3.33 -3.99
N VAL A 346 -10.17 -2.61 -2.98
CA VAL A 346 -8.98 -2.99 -2.22
C VAL A 346 -9.45 -3.94 -1.11
N PRO A 347 -9.10 -5.24 -1.17
CA PRO A 347 -9.54 -6.19 -0.17
C PRO A 347 -8.94 -5.85 1.19
N ALA A 348 -9.69 -6.14 2.26
CA ALA A 348 -9.13 -6.09 3.59
C ALA A 348 -8.00 -7.12 3.70
N GLN A 349 -6.78 -6.66 3.98
CA GLN A 349 -5.58 -7.51 4.01
C GLN A 349 -5.63 -8.61 5.10
N SER A 350 -6.49 -8.46 6.12
CA SER A 350 -6.55 -9.37 7.26
C SER A 350 -7.57 -10.50 7.03
N GLU A 351 -7.07 -11.67 6.61
CA GLU A 351 -7.75 -12.96 6.85
C GLU A 351 -7.42 -13.49 8.27
N ALA A 352 -7.31 -12.61 9.27
CA ALA A 352 -6.99 -13.04 10.63
C ALA A 352 -8.08 -13.99 11.15
N VAL A 353 -7.69 -15.24 11.40
CA VAL A 353 -8.54 -16.28 11.99
C VAL A 353 -8.98 -15.88 13.39
N ALA A 354 -8.09 -15.22 14.14
CA ALA A 354 -8.40 -14.63 15.44
C ALA A 354 -7.41 -13.50 15.80
N GLY A 355 -7.94 -12.32 16.11
CA GLY A 355 -7.16 -11.22 16.68
C GLY A 355 -6.96 -11.34 18.22
N PRO A 356 -6.04 -10.56 18.81
CA PRO A 356 -5.73 -10.52 20.24
C PRO A 356 -6.93 -10.30 21.17
N GLY A 357 -8.01 -9.69 20.68
CA GLY A 357 -9.27 -9.53 21.43
C GLY A 357 -9.85 -10.85 21.94
N TRP A 358 -9.62 -11.96 21.22
CA TRP A 358 -10.02 -13.30 21.66
C TRP A 358 -9.32 -13.77 22.94
N PHE A 359 -8.18 -13.16 23.29
CA PHE A 359 -7.49 -13.44 24.54
C PHE A 359 -8.36 -13.15 25.78
N TRP A 360 -9.40 -12.31 25.66
CA TRP A 360 -10.38 -12.13 26.73
C TRP A 360 -11.01 -13.47 27.17
N PHE A 361 -11.34 -14.35 26.22
CA PHE A 361 -11.86 -15.67 26.52
C PHE A 361 -10.83 -16.55 27.22
N ILE A 362 -9.57 -16.51 26.79
CA ILE A 362 -8.47 -17.26 27.41
C ILE A 362 -8.24 -16.79 28.85
N SER A 363 -8.24 -15.47 29.08
CA SER A 363 -8.08 -14.87 30.41
C SER A 363 -9.22 -15.27 31.35
N MET A 364 -10.47 -15.14 30.89
CA MET A 364 -11.65 -15.50 31.67
C MET A 364 -11.71 -17.01 31.94
N ALA A 365 -11.42 -17.84 30.94
CA ALA A 365 -11.36 -19.30 31.09
C ALA A 365 -10.25 -19.73 32.07
N SER A 366 -9.08 -19.08 32.01
CA SER A 366 -7.96 -19.33 32.95
C SER A 366 -8.34 -18.97 34.38
N LEU A 367 -9.01 -17.81 34.57
CA LEU A 367 -9.52 -17.40 35.88
C LEU A 367 -10.57 -18.38 36.41
N LEU A 368 -11.58 -18.73 35.62
CA LEU A 368 -12.64 -19.66 36.02
C LEU A 368 -12.11 -21.06 36.28
N GLY A 369 -11.21 -21.56 35.44
CA GLY A 369 -10.53 -22.84 35.61
C GLY A 369 -9.70 -22.86 36.90
N TYR A 370 -8.92 -21.81 37.14
CA TYR A 370 -8.16 -21.66 38.39
C TYR A 370 -9.08 -21.65 39.62
N LEU A 371 -10.14 -20.83 39.61
CA LEU A 371 -11.11 -20.76 40.70
C LEU A 371 -11.81 -22.11 40.92
N GLY A 372 -12.19 -22.82 39.86
CA GLY A 372 -12.79 -24.16 39.93
C GLY A 372 -11.90 -25.16 40.66
N VAL A 373 -10.60 -25.18 40.34
CA VAL A 373 -9.61 -26.04 41.01
C VAL A 373 -9.44 -25.64 42.49
N ARG A 374 -9.49 -24.35 42.81
CA ARG A 374 -9.34 -23.88 44.21
C ARG A 374 -10.59 -24.11 45.05
N LEU A 375 -11.79 -24.00 44.49
CA LEU A 375 -13.06 -24.27 45.18
C LEU A 375 -13.12 -25.68 45.77
N LYS A 376 -12.46 -26.66 45.12
CA LYS A 376 -12.33 -28.04 45.64
C LYS A 376 -11.56 -28.12 46.96
N ASN A 377 -10.64 -27.18 47.22
CA ASN A 377 -9.68 -27.24 48.32
C ASN A 377 -9.91 -26.17 49.40
N ARG A 378 -10.38 -24.95 49.05
CA ARG A 378 -10.69 -23.87 50.01
C ARG A 378 -11.41 -22.68 49.34
N LEU A 379 -12.34 -22.02 50.04
CA LEU A 379 -12.86 -20.71 49.61
C LEU A 379 -11.81 -19.61 49.83
N LEU A 380 -11.58 -18.79 48.81
CA LEU A 380 -10.66 -17.65 48.84
C LEU A 380 -11.31 -16.44 49.51
N PRO A 381 -10.57 -15.64 50.29
CA PRO A 381 -11.06 -14.37 50.82
C PRO A 381 -11.48 -13.41 49.70
N TRP A 382 -12.56 -12.65 49.90
CA TRP A 382 -13.07 -11.72 48.88
C TRP A 382 -12.02 -10.72 48.35
N PRO A 383 -11.06 -10.18 49.14
CA PRO A 383 -10.04 -9.27 48.59
C PRO A 383 -9.08 -10.00 47.63
N THR A 384 -8.86 -11.30 47.85
CA THR A 384 -8.03 -12.12 46.97
C THR A 384 -8.74 -12.37 45.66
N LEU A 385 -10.06 -12.63 45.69
CA LEU A 385 -10.87 -12.78 44.48
C LEU A 385 -10.84 -11.50 43.63
N VAL A 386 -11.01 -10.33 44.26
CA VAL A 386 -10.90 -9.03 43.56
C VAL A 386 -9.52 -8.87 42.94
N LEU A 387 -8.43 -9.17 43.66
CA LEU A 387 -7.08 -9.12 43.13
C LEU A 387 -6.90 -10.03 41.89
N LEU A 388 -7.42 -11.26 41.94
CA LEU A 388 -7.33 -12.20 40.83
C LEU A 388 -8.11 -11.74 39.59
N ILE A 389 -9.31 -11.17 39.78
CA ILE A 389 -10.10 -10.59 38.70
C ILE A 389 -9.34 -9.41 38.07
N VAL A 390 -8.85 -8.48 38.89
CA VAL A 390 -8.10 -7.31 38.40
C VAL A 390 -6.82 -7.74 37.70
N LEU A 391 -6.14 -8.79 38.18
CA LEU A 391 -4.98 -9.35 37.51
C LEU A 391 -5.34 -9.89 36.12
N ALA A 392 -6.40 -10.70 36.00
CA ALA A 392 -6.87 -11.25 34.72
C ALA A 392 -7.26 -10.16 33.70
N PHE A 393 -7.83 -9.04 34.15
CA PHE A 393 -8.08 -7.88 33.28
C PHE A 393 -6.78 -7.13 32.94
N ALA A 394 -5.89 -6.93 33.92
CA ALA A 394 -4.61 -6.27 33.69
C ALA A 394 -3.73 -7.02 32.68
N THR A 395 -3.86 -8.36 32.59
CA THR A 395 -3.13 -9.16 31.60
C THR A 395 -3.62 -8.98 30.17
N MET A 396 -4.78 -8.35 29.96
CA MET A 396 -5.26 -8.04 28.60
C MET A 396 -4.39 -6.98 27.92
N ILE A 397 -3.80 -6.06 28.69
CA ILE A 397 -2.94 -5.00 28.16
C ILE A 397 -1.69 -5.59 27.48
N PRO A 398 -0.87 -6.42 28.14
CA PRO A 398 0.24 -7.10 27.45
C PRO A 398 -0.25 -8.12 26.41
N ALA A 399 -1.44 -8.71 26.57
CA ALA A 399 -1.96 -9.63 25.55
C ALA A 399 -2.37 -8.93 24.25
N ALA A 400 -2.67 -7.64 24.29
CA ALA A 400 -3.01 -6.85 23.10
C ALA A 400 -1.81 -6.63 22.17
N THR A 401 -0.58 -6.89 22.62
CA THR A 401 0.63 -6.84 21.79
C THR A 401 0.97 -8.20 21.16
N LEU A 402 0.16 -9.23 21.40
CA LEU A 402 0.32 -10.52 20.73
C LEU A 402 -0.02 -10.38 19.24
N PRO A 403 0.62 -11.14 18.36
CA PRO A 403 0.33 -11.10 16.93
C PRO A 403 -1.06 -11.69 16.61
N GLU A 404 -1.67 -11.22 15.52
CA GLU A 404 -2.90 -11.79 14.98
C GLU A 404 -2.66 -13.19 14.41
N LEU A 405 -3.59 -14.13 14.62
CA LEU A 405 -3.49 -15.48 14.06
C LEU A 405 -3.94 -15.48 12.60
N GLU A 406 -2.98 -15.29 11.70
CA GLU A 406 -3.17 -15.32 10.25
C GLU A 406 -2.26 -16.40 9.62
N ARG A 407 -2.73 -17.02 8.53
CA ARG A 407 -1.94 -17.99 7.76
C ARG A 407 -0.90 -17.26 6.93
N GLY A 408 0.36 -17.70 7.02
CA GLY A 408 1.45 -17.07 6.27
C GLY A 408 1.90 -15.72 6.84
N ALA A 409 1.45 -15.33 8.03
CA ALA A 409 1.78 -14.05 8.65
C ALA A 409 3.29 -13.81 8.74
N THR A 410 3.72 -12.64 8.26
CA THR A 410 5.07 -12.09 8.44
C THR A 410 4.98 -10.90 9.40
N ARG A 411 6.10 -10.50 10.02
CA ARG A 411 6.13 -9.39 10.98
C ARG A 411 7.20 -8.38 10.57
N ASP A 412 6.84 -7.10 10.54
CA ASP A 412 7.73 -6.00 10.14
C ASP A 412 9.01 -5.96 11.00
N GLU A 413 8.87 -6.16 12.30
CA GLU A 413 9.99 -6.25 13.26
C GLU A 413 10.47 -7.69 13.47
N SER A 414 10.87 -8.37 12.41
CA SER A 414 11.38 -9.74 12.50
C SER A 414 12.76 -9.91 11.84
N ALA A 415 13.30 -11.13 11.95
CA ALA A 415 14.47 -11.48 11.18
C ALA A 415 14.11 -11.63 9.70
N ALA A 416 15.01 -11.22 8.81
CA ALA A 416 14.81 -11.41 7.39
C ALA A 416 14.80 -12.92 7.07
N PRO A 417 13.83 -13.39 6.25
CA PRO A 417 13.75 -14.79 5.87
C PRO A 417 15.01 -15.19 5.08
N PRO A 418 15.58 -16.38 5.33
CA PRO A 418 16.69 -16.86 4.51
C PRO A 418 16.20 -17.11 3.07
N PHE A 419 16.98 -16.66 2.10
CA PHE A 419 16.76 -16.97 0.69
C PHE A 419 18.08 -17.31 -0.01
N SER A 420 17.95 -18.04 -1.11
CA SER A 420 19.02 -18.30 -2.07
C SER A 420 18.42 -18.18 -3.48
N LEU A 421 18.58 -17.01 -4.07
CA LEU A 421 17.96 -16.66 -5.35
C LEU A 421 18.98 -16.70 -6.49
N LEU A 422 18.51 -16.98 -7.70
CA LEU A 422 19.32 -16.90 -8.91
C LEU A 422 19.57 -15.43 -9.26
N GLN A 423 20.80 -15.13 -9.69
CA GLN A 423 21.14 -13.83 -10.24
C GLN A 423 20.77 -13.77 -11.72
N HIS A 424 20.40 -12.58 -12.19
CA HIS A 424 20.26 -12.31 -13.61
C HIS A 424 21.60 -12.52 -14.33
N PRO A 425 21.63 -13.14 -15.53
CA PRO A 425 22.87 -13.45 -16.24
C PRO A 425 23.84 -12.28 -16.46
N SER A 426 23.32 -11.05 -16.56
CA SER A 426 24.12 -9.83 -16.69
C SER A 426 24.83 -9.42 -15.39
N SER A 427 24.28 -9.77 -14.23
CA SER A 427 24.82 -9.48 -12.89
C SER A 427 25.68 -10.63 -12.34
N GLY A 428 25.51 -11.84 -12.88
CA GLY A 428 26.27 -13.03 -12.54
C GLY A 428 25.48 -14.32 -12.84
N GLY A 429 26.18 -15.42 -13.17
CA GLY A 429 25.53 -16.69 -13.55
C GLY A 429 25.25 -17.67 -12.40
N GLY A 430 25.16 -17.19 -11.16
CA GLY A 430 25.08 -18.04 -9.97
C GLY A 430 23.92 -17.69 -9.04
N SER A 431 23.68 -18.54 -8.04
CA SER A 431 22.78 -18.22 -6.92
C SER A 431 23.53 -17.46 -5.83
N ILE A 432 22.88 -16.49 -5.20
CA ILE A 432 23.40 -15.78 -4.03
C ILE A 432 22.43 -15.89 -2.86
N SER A 433 22.98 -16.10 -1.67
CA SER A 433 22.18 -16.16 -0.45
C SER A 433 22.19 -14.84 0.32
N LEU A 434 21.20 -14.65 1.20
CA LEU A 434 21.16 -13.51 2.12
C LEU A 434 22.46 -13.39 2.95
N ASN A 435 23.03 -14.51 3.38
CA ASN A 435 24.26 -14.52 4.17
C ASN A 435 25.48 -14.07 3.35
N ASP A 436 25.51 -14.38 2.05
CA ASP A 436 26.58 -13.93 1.15
C ASP A 436 26.53 -12.41 0.95
N LEU A 437 25.31 -11.84 0.86
CA LEU A 437 25.11 -10.39 0.76
C LEU A 437 25.52 -9.65 2.04
N LEU A 438 25.22 -10.21 3.22
CA LEU A 438 25.57 -9.61 4.51
C LEU A 438 27.05 -9.80 4.88
N SER A 439 27.72 -10.81 4.33
CA SER A 439 29.10 -11.15 4.70
C SER A 439 30.07 -10.01 4.42
N GLY A 440 30.60 -9.40 5.47
CA GLY A 440 31.58 -8.30 5.39
C GLY A 440 30.97 -6.90 5.28
N HIS A 441 29.63 -6.78 5.32
CA HIS A 441 28.90 -5.52 5.28
C HIS A 441 28.21 -5.23 6.61
N ASP A 442 28.06 -3.95 6.95
CA ASP A 442 27.40 -3.47 8.18
C ASP A 442 25.86 -3.58 8.08
N ALA A 443 25.32 -3.54 6.86
CA ALA A 443 23.89 -3.64 6.53
C ALA A 443 23.69 -4.03 5.05
N LEU A 444 22.49 -4.51 4.71
CA LEU A 444 22.01 -4.74 3.36
C LEU A 444 20.77 -3.87 3.10
N VAL A 445 20.79 -3.13 1.99
CA VAL A 445 19.63 -2.44 1.45
C VAL A 445 19.07 -3.29 0.32
N LEU A 446 17.87 -3.83 0.53
CA LEU A 446 17.20 -4.75 -0.38
C LEU A 446 15.99 -4.06 -1.01
N GLY A 447 16.02 -3.82 -2.31
CA GLY A 447 14.84 -3.41 -3.08
C GLY A 447 14.06 -4.64 -3.53
N VAL A 448 12.76 -4.67 -3.30
CA VAL A 448 11.84 -5.64 -3.90
C VAL A 448 11.00 -4.85 -4.90
N PHE A 449 10.84 -5.38 -6.11
CA PHE A 449 9.99 -4.76 -7.12
C PHE A 449 9.32 -5.81 -7.99
N THR A 450 8.11 -5.48 -8.43
CA THR A 450 7.36 -6.26 -9.41
C THR A 450 7.86 -5.99 -10.82
N SER A 451 7.93 -7.02 -11.67
CA SER A 451 8.40 -6.84 -13.05
C SER A 451 7.63 -5.74 -13.78
N GLY A 452 8.37 -4.87 -14.47
CA GLY A 452 7.85 -3.69 -15.17
C GLY A 452 7.41 -2.52 -14.27
N SER A 453 7.69 -2.56 -12.97
CA SER A 453 7.37 -1.44 -12.08
C SER A 453 8.33 -0.24 -12.27
N PRO A 454 7.80 1.00 -12.37
CA PRO A 454 8.63 2.21 -12.40
C PRO A 454 9.39 2.43 -11.08
N ASN A 455 8.95 1.83 -9.97
CA ASN A 455 9.66 1.91 -8.70
C ASN A 455 11.04 1.25 -8.76
N ALA A 456 11.26 0.28 -9.65
CA ALA A 456 12.57 -0.35 -9.80
C ALA A 456 13.65 0.70 -10.13
N GLU A 457 13.38 1.56 -11.12
CA GLU A 457 14.28 2.64 -11.52
C GLU A 457 14.42 3.72 -10.44
N GLN A 458 13.33 4.07 -9.75
CA GLN A 458 13.38 5.02 -8.65
C GLN A 458 14.25 4.50 -7.50
N GLN A 459 14.06 3.24 -7.08
CA GLN A 459 14.90 2.58 -6.09
C GLN A 459 16.37 2.58 -6.53
N LYS A 460 16.66 2.31 -7.82
CA LYS A 460 18.02 2.39 -8.33
C LYS A 460 18.63 3.79 -8.17
N ARG A 461 17.92 4.84 -8.54
CA ARG A 461 18.40 6.22 -8.38
C ARG A 461 18.71 6.54 -6.92
N ASP A 462 17.82 6.14 -6.01
CA ASP A 462 18.00 6.34 -4.57
C ASP A 462 19.18 5.53 -4.03
N PHE A 463 19.39 4.31 -4.52
CA PHE A 463 20.49 3.43 -4.13
C PHE A 463 21.84 3.95 -4.64
N ASP A 464 21.91 4.41 -5.89
CA ASP A 464 23.13 5.02 -6.44
C ASP A 464 23.56 6.21 -5.56
N ASN A 465 22.63 7.13 -5.26
CA ASN A 465 22.89 8.30 -4.40
C ASN A 465 23.28 7.91 -2.95
N ALA A 466 22.63 6.91 -2.37
CA ALA A 466 22.94 6.44 -1.02
C ALA A 466 24.28 5.70 -0.96
N SER A 467 24.62 4.94 -2.01
CA SER A 467 25.86 4.16 -2.09
C SER A 467 27.10 5.05 -2.10
N GLU A 468 27.05 6.20 -2.77
CA GLU A 468 28.14 7.20 -2.76
C GLU A 468 28.45 7.72 -1.35
N ARG A 469 27.42 7.80 -0.48
CA ARG A 469 27.53 8.31 0.88
C ARG A 469 27.94 7.23 1.89
N LEU A 470 27.44 6.01 1.72
CA LEU A 470 27.66 4.88 2.64
C LEU A 470 28.94 4.09 2.33
N GLY A 471 29.37 4.09 1.06
CA GLY A 471 30.53 3.36 0.54
C GLY A 471 30.39 1.83 0.64
N ASP A 472 31.51 1.12 0.48
CA ASP A 472 31.59 -0.36 0.44
C ASP A 472 31.22 -1.08 1.75
N LYS A 473 30.76 -0.35 2.78
CA LYS A 473 30.34 -0.93 4.06
C LYS A 473 28.91 -1.46 4.02
N VAL A 474 28.16 -1.16 2.97
CA VAL A 474 26.74 -1.50 2.85
C VAL A 474 26.54 -2.22 1.54
N ALA A 475 25.88 -3.38 1.59
CA ALA A 475 25.49 -4.10 0.39
C ALA A 475 24.18 -3.55 -0.15
N PHE A 476 24.06 -3.48 -1.46
CA PHE A 476 22.81 -3.19 -2.16
C PHE A 476 22.44 -4.41 -3.00
N ALA A 477 21.16 -4.72 -3.09
CA ALA A 477 20.63 -5.74 -4.00
C ALA A 477 19.17 -5.41 -4.35
N GLN A 478 18.71 -5.89 -5.50
CA GLN A 478 17.29 -5.83 -5.85
C GLN A 478 16.75 -7.21 -6.24
N ILE A 479 15.53 -7.51 -5.81
CA ILE A 479 14.78 -8.73 -6.13
C ILE A 479 13.62 -8.36 -7.04
N ALA A 480 13.60 -8.96 -8.22
CA ALA A 480 12.45 -8.94 -9.11
C ALA A 480 11.48 -10.07 -8.71
N THR A 481 10.25 -9.71 -8.39
CA THR A 481 9.18 -10.64 -7.97
C THR A 481 7.91 -10.46 -8.82
N GLY A 482 6.96 -11.38 -8.68
CA GLY A 482 5.70 -11.37 -9.42
C GLY A 482 5.28 -12.76 -9.90
N LEU A 483 4.14 -12.81 -10.58
CA LEU A 483 3.59 -14.06 -11.13
C LEU A 483 4.39 -14.49 -12.37
N GLY A 484 5.42 -15.32 -12.15
CA GLY A 484 6.16 -15.97 -13.24
C GLY A 484 7.18 -15.06 -13.93
N VAL A 485 7.97 -14.32 -13.14
CA VAL A 485 9.05 -13.47 -13.66
C VAL A 485 10.07 -14.32 -14.41
N GLN A 486 10.36 -13.96 -15.65
CA GLN A 486 11.42 -14.58 -16.45
C GLN A 486 12.64 -13.65 -16.53
N PRO A 487 13.86 -14.21 -16.69
CA PRO A 487 15.06 -13.39 -16.91
C PRO A 487 14.90 -12.42 -18.10
N THR A 488 14.24 -12.85 -19.17
CA THR A 488 14.01 -12.04 -20.37
C THR A 488 13.18 -10.78 -20.11
N ASP A 489 12.29 -10.82 -19.11
CA ASP A 489 11.46 -9.66 -18.75
C ASP A 489 12.29 -8.57 -18.06
N LEU A 490 13.49 -8.93 -17.57
CA LEU A 490 14.39 -8.07 -16.84
C LEU A 490 15.58 -7.60 -17.67
N ASP A 491 15.77 -8.08 -18.91
CA ASP A 491 16.92 -7.73 -19.76
C ASP A 491 17.08 -6.21 -19.91
N TYR A 492 15.98 -5.50 -20.17
CA TYR A 492 15.98 -4.04 -20.28
C TYR A 492 16.43 -3.35 -18.97
N TYR A 493 15.84 -3.75 -17.85
CA TYR A 493 16.18 -3.15 -16.55
C TYR A 493 17.60 -3.53 -16.09
N ALA A 494 18.05 -4.72 -16.43
CA ALA A 494 19.40 -5.20 -16.19
C ALA A 494 20.46 -4.37 -16.94
N GLU A 495 20.17 -3.91 -18.16
CA GLU A 495 21.01 -2.96 -18.90
C GLU A 495 21.08 -1.61 -18.18
N ILE A 496 19.95 -1.09 -17.68
CA ILE A 496 19.90 0.14 -16.88
C ILE A 496 20.75 0.00 -15.61
N MET A 497 20.63 -1.12 -14.90
CA MET A 497 21.39 -1.39 -13.68
C MET A 497 22.91 -1.48 -13.94
N ASN A 498 23.30 -1.93 -15.14
CA ASN A 498 24.70 -2.02 -15.61
C ASN A 498 25.65 -2.69 -14.59
N GLY A 499 25.14 -3.65 -13.82
CA GLY A 499 25.91 -4.39 -12.83
C GLY A 499 26.32 -3.60 -11.57
N SER A 500 25.66 -2.48 -11.23
CA SER A 500 25.92 -1.75 -9.97
C SER A 500 25.78 -2.64 -8.73
N TRP A 501 24.82 -3.56 -8.74
CA TRP A 501 24.59 -4.56 -7.70
C TRP A 501 23.92 -5.83 -8.26
N PRO A 502 23.79 -6.91 -7.46
CA PRO A 502 23.09 -8.11 -7.87
C PRO A 502 21.58 -7.85 -8.11
N LEU A 503 21.10 -8.24 -9.30
CA LEU A 503 19.68 -8.38 -9.62
C LEU A 503 19.27 -9.85 -9.43
N LEU A 504 18.35 -10.10 -8.51
CA LEU A 504 17.89 -11.43 -8.11
C LEU A 504 16.51 -11.72 -8.67
N ILE A 505 16.25 -12.97 -9.04
CA ILE A 505 14.99 -13.40 -9.65
C ILE A 505 14.25 -14.34 -8.70
N ASP A 506 13.02 -13.99 -8.36
CA ASP A 506 12.11 -14.79 -7.53
C ASP A 506 11.16 -15.61 -8.42
N GLU A 507 11.68 -16.70 -9.01
CA GLU A 507 11.00 -17.48 -10.07
C GLU A 507 9.74 -18.24 -9.60
N SER A 508 9.63 -18.58 -8.31
CA SER A 508 8.57 -19.47 -7.79
C SER A 508 7.27 -18.73 -7.44
N LYS A 509 6.77 -17.87 -8.34
CA LYS A 509 5.58 -17.01 -8.12
C LYS A 509 5.71 -16.05 -6.93
N GLY A 510 6.93 -15.64 -6.59
CA GLY A 510 7.16 -14.66 -5.54
C GLY A 510 7.22 -15.22 -4.11
N GLU A 511 7.55 -16.51 -3.91
CA GLU A 511 7.55 -17.15 -2.59
C GLU A 511 8.52 -16.50 -1.58
N VAL A 512 9.64 -15.94 -2.06
CA VAL A 512 10.57 -15.22 -1.17
C VAL A 512 10.02 -13.86 -0.82
N ALA A 513 9.52 -13.11 -1.82
CA ALA A 513 8.91 -11.81 -1.59
C ALA A 513 7.69 -11.89 -0.66
N ASP A 514 6.84 -12.92 -0.79
CA ASP A 514 5.66 -13.14 0.06
C ASP A 514 6.03 -13.31 1.56
N GLN A 515 7.25 -13.75 1.86
CA GLN A 515 7.76 -13.87 3.22
C GLN A 515 8.39 -12.60 3.77
N LEU A 516 8.69 -11.62 2.91
CA LEU A 516 9.13 -10.30 3.33
C LEU A 516 7.92 -9.49 3.82
N PRO A 517 8.12 -8.45 4.65
CA PRO A 517 6.99 -7.66 5.12
C PRO A 517 6.31 -6.85 4.00
N THR A 518 7.01 -6.61 2.88
CA THR A 518 6.42 -6.03 1.66
C THR A 518 5.50 -7.01 0.93
N ARG A 519 5.57 -8.32 1.21
CA ARG A 519 4.96 -9.39 0.39
C ARG A 519 5.37 -9.24 -1.10
N ILE A 520 4.55 -9.75 -2.02
CA ILE A 520 4.74 -9.59 -3.48
C ILE A 520 4.31 -8.17 -3.89
N ALA A 521 5.10 -7.17 -3.50
CA ALA A 521 4.89 -5.77 -3.82
C ALA A 521 6.21 -5.00 -3.83
N ASP A 522 6.18 -3.78 -4.36
CA ASP A 522 7.35 -2.92 -4.41
C ASP A 522 7.68 -2.37 -3.01
N GLY A 523 8.95 -2.38 -2.65
CA GLY A 523 9.41 -1.75 -1.42
C GLY A 523 10.91 -1.86 -1.19
N VAL A 524 11.40 -1.12 -0.20
CA VAL A 524 12.80 -1.13 0.23
C VAL A 524 12.86 -1.58 1.67
N ILE A 525 13.70 -2.59 1.92
CA ILE A 525 13.90 -3.22 3.21
C ILE A 525 15.37 -3.05 3.60
N ILE A 526 15.61 -2.58 4.82
CA ILE A 526 16.97 -2.45 5.37
C ILE A 526 17.16 -3.56 6.40
N ILE A 527 18.18 -4.39 6.16
CA ILE A 527 18.54 -5.54 6.98
C ILE A 527 19.89 -5.23 7.64
N ASP A 528 19.96 -5.39 8.96
CA ASP A 528 21.18 -5.17 9.72
C ASP A 528 22.20 -6.32 9.57
N SER A 529 23.44 -6.10 10.03
CA SER A 529 24.51 -7.11 10.00
C SER A 529 24.17 -8.44 10.69
N ALA A 530 23.20 -8.46 11.62
CA ALA A 530 22.77 -9.67 12.32
C ALA A 530 21.61 -10.38 11.58
N GLY A 531 21.10 -9.83 10.48
CA GLY A 531 20.02 -10.39 9.68
C GLY A 531 18.62 -9.99 10.15
N PHE A 532 18.47 -8.92 10.93
CA PHE A 532 17.17 -8.39 11.35
C PHE A 532 16.74 -7.21 10.49
N ILE A 533 15.44 -7.13 10.21
CA ILE A 533 14.86 -6.01 9.48
C ILE A 533 14.82 -4.79 10.42
N SER A 534 15.52 -3.72 10.03
CA SER A 534 15.59 -2.48 10.81
C SER A 534 14.61 -1.42 10.33
N SER A 535 14.30 -1.39 9.03
CA SER A 535 13.36 -0.42 8.44
C SER A 535 12.76 -0.95 7.15
N ILE A 536 11.57 -0.47 6.82
CA ILE A 536 10.81 -0.78 5.61
C ILE A 536 10.15 0.49 5.06
N SER A 537 10.05 0.57 3.74
CA SER A 537 9.25 1.55 3.02
C SER A 537 8.57 0.88 1.83
N ALA A 538 7.26 1.11 1.66
CA ALA A 538 6.54 0.68 0.46
C ALA A 538 6.99 1.51 -0.76
N GLY A 539 7.01 0.90 -1.95
CA GLY A 539 7.47 1.52 -3.19
C GLY A 539 8.97 1.76 -3.21
N SER A 540 9.40 2.96 -2.81
CA SER A 540 10.81 3.37 -2.76
C SER A 540 11.17 4.01 -1.41
N MET A 541 12.45 4.29 -1.20
CA MET A 541 12.95 4.97 0.00
C MET A 541 14.00 5.99 -0.43
N SER A 542 13.82 7.25 -0.03
CA SER A 542 14.78 8.31 -0.39
C SER A 542 16.18 8.04 0.15
N ASP A 543 17.20 8.51 -0.57
CA ASP A 543 18.61 8.36 -0.21
C ASP A 543 18.90 8.79 1.24
N GLN A 544 18.33 9.91 1.69
CA GLN A 544 18.51 10.42 3.06
C GLN A 544 17.97 9.45 4.10
N ARG A 545 16.78 8.89 3.83
CA ARG A 545 16.12 7.94 4.74
C ARG A 545 16.88 6.61 4.76
N ILE A 546 17.42 6.17 3.62
CA ILE A 546 18.32 4.99 3.55
C ILE A 546 19.54 5.22 4.44
N VAL A 547 20.26 6.34 4.26
CA VAL A 547 21.46 6.65 5.05
C VAL A 547 21.15 6.72 6.54
N GLU A 548 20.11 7.46 6.93
CA GLU A 548 19.70 7.58 8.34
C GLU A 548 19.36 6.22 8.95
N SER A 549 18.61 5.40 8.23
CA SER A 549 18.17 4.08 8.71
C SER A 549 19.34 3.10 8.85
N VAL A 550 20.28 3.13 7.90
CA VAL A 550 21.52 2.33 7.99
C VAL A 550 22.41 2.80 9.14
N GLU A 551 22.58 4.11 9.34
CA GLU A 551 23.36 4.64 10.46
C GLU A 551 22.73 4.29 11.82
N LYS A 552 21.41 4.41 11.94
CA LYS A 552 20.68 3.98 13.15
C LYS A 552 20.86 2.50 13.42
N SER A 553 20.76 1.66 12.38
CA SER A 553 20.93 0.21 12.48
C SER A 553 22.27 -0.17 13.14
N LYS A 554 23.38 0.51 12.79
CA LYS A 554 24.71 0.30 13.42
C LYS A 554 24.75 0.57 14.92
N THR A 555 23.85 1.41 15.43
CA THR A 555 23.77 1.78 16.85
C THR A 555 22.70 1.02 17.63
N GLY A 556 22.10 0.00 17.05
CA GLY A 556 21.02 -0.79 17.66
C GLY A 556 19.60 -0.35 17.24
N SER A 557 19.47 0.37 16.11
CA SER A 557 18.20 0.86 15.57
C SER A 557 17.42 1.76 16.55
N ASP A 558 16.09 1.78 16.47
CA ASP A 558 15.19 2.54 17.37
C ASP A 558 15.00 1.86 18.75
N GLN A 559 15.77 0.81 19.03
CA GLN A 559 15.64 0.01 20.25
C GLN A 559 16.39 0.63 21.43
N SER A 560 15.78 1.66 22.02
CA SER A 560 16.32 2.35 23.18
C SER A 560 16.02 1.65 24.51
N MET A 561 16.98 1.67 25.43
CA MET A 561 16.80 1.24 26.82
C MET A 561 15.68 1.98 27.56
N LEU A 562 15.31 3.18 27.11
CA LEU A 562 14.20 3.96 27.67
C LEU A 562 12.82 3.39 27.29
N ASN A 563 12.73 2.54 26.28
CA ASN A 563 11.50 1.82 25.91
C ASN A 563 11.00 0.96 27.09
N LEU A 564 11.87 0.52 28.00
CA LEU A 564 11.47 -0.14 29.24
C LEU A 564 10.58 0.72 30.16
N LEU A 565 10.72 2.05 30.12
CA LEU A 565 9.89 2.96 30.90
C LEU A 565 8.52 3.19 30.25
N SER A 566 8.41 3.07 28.92
CA SER A 566 7.13 3.19 28.21
C SER A 566 6.17 2.06 28.58
N LEU A 567 6.69 0.90 29.01
CA LEU A 567 5.94 -0.24 29.58
C LEU A 567 5.15 0.13 30.86
N LEU A 568 5.58 1.18 31.58
CA LEU A 568 4.89 1.68 32.76
C LEU A 568 3.78 2.65 32.37
N ILE A 569 4.14 3.73 31.66
CA ILE A 569 3.26 4.80 31.17
C ILE A 569 3.85 5.25 29.82
N PRO A 570 3.06 5.39 28.74
CA PRO A 570 1.60 5.33 28.67
C PRO A 570 1.00 3.94 28.38
N SER A 571 1.81 2.92 28.07
CA SER A 571 1.27 1.64 27.58
C SER A 571 0.58 0.77 28.65
N PHE A 572 0.92 0.96 29.93
CA PHE A 572 0.43 0.15 31.06
C PHE A 572 0.67 -1.37 30.94
N ILE A 573 1.55 -1.82 30.04
CA ILE A 573 1.87 -3.24 29.82
C ILE A 573 2.38 -3.92 31.10
N ALA A 574 3.10 -3.18 31.95
CA ALA A 574 3.62 -3.66 33.23
C ALA A 574 2.59 -3.68 34.38
N LEU A 575 1.31 -3.37 34.13
CA LEU A 575 0.27 -3.35 35.16
C LEU A 575 0.11 -4.68 35.93
N PRO A 576 0.19 -5.88 35.31
CA PRO A 576 0.21 -7.13 36.07
C PRO A 576 1.35 -7.19 37.10
N LEU A 577 2.52 -6.64 36.77
CA LEU A 577 3.66 -6.61 37.69
C LEU A 577 3.41 -5.67 38.86
N LEU A 578 2.68 -4.57 38.66
CA LEU A 578 2.27 -3.69 39.76
C LEU A 578 1.48 -4.49 40.81
N LEU A 579 0.51 -5.29 40.35
CA LEU A 579 -0.32 -6.13 41.22
C LEU A 579 0.50 -7.21 41.94
N LEU A 580 1.49 -7.79 41.26
CA LEU A 580 2.41 -8.77 41.84
C LEU A 580 3.43 -8.14 42.81
N SER A 581 3.65 -6.82 42.73
CA SER A 581 4.64 -6.11 43.53
C SER A 581 4.15 -5.66 44.91
N PHE A 582 2.86 -5.86 45.24
CA PHE A 582 2.27 -5.43 46.50
C PHE A 582 3.07 -5.93 47.72
N PRO A 583 3.34 -5.05 48.71
CA PRO A 583 4.16 -5.38 49.87
C PRO A 583 3.49 -6.45 50.76
N ARG A 584 4.28 -7.37 51.33
CA ARG A 584 3.77 -8.41 52.25
C ARG A 584 3.92 -8.01 53.72
N LYS A 585 4.91 -7.19 54.05
CA LYS A 585 5.19 -6.72 55.40
C LYS A 585 5.67 -5.28 55.37
N ARG A 586 5.67 -4.61 56.52
CA ARG A 586 6.30 -3.30 56.66
C ARG A 586 7.81 -3.48 56.56
N THR A 587 8.49 -2.64 55.80
CA THR A 587 9.96 -2.60 55.80
C THR A 587 10.42 -2.03 57.13
N GLU A 588 11.14 -2.82 57.91
CA GLU A 588 11.72 -2.41 59.20
C GLU A 588 13.02 -1.65 58.98
N VAL A 589 13.39 -0.78 59.92
CA VAL A 589 14.66 -0.04 59.86
C VAL A 589 15.81 -1.02 60.09
N PRO A 590 16.91 -0.96 59.31
CA PRO A 590 18.05 -1.85 59.52
C PRO A 590 18.63 -1.74 60.94
N GLU A 591 18.89 -2.87 61.58
CA GLU A 591 19.54 -2.92 62.90
C GLU A 591 21.03 -2.54 62.83
N THR A 592 21.65 -2.72 61.66
CA THR A 592 23.04 -2.32 61.39
C THR A 592 23.05 -1.20 60.35
N ALA A 593 23.94 -0.22 60.51
CA ALA A 593 24.05 0.88 59.57
C ALA A 593 24.40 0.34 58.17
N LEU A 594 23.46 0.46 57.24
CA LEU A 594 23.66 0.15 55.83
C LEU A 594 23.97 1.46 55.07
N PRO A 595 24.68 1.39 53.93
CA PRO A 595 24.89 2.55 53.08
C PRO A 595 23.55 3.23 52.73
N PRO A 596 23.51 4.58 52.64
CA PRO A 596 22.31 5.28 52.22
C PRO A 596 21.85 4.75 50.84
N GLY A 597 20.57 4.46 50.70
CA GLY A 597 20.01 3.90 49.46
C GLY A 597 20.18 2.38 49.28
N ALA A 598 20.75 1.62 50.22
CA ALA A 598 20.89 0.16 50.13
C ALA A 598 19.56 -0.58 49.85
N GLY A 599 18.44 -0.04 50.33
CA GLY A 599 17.10 -0.54 50.03
C GLY A 599 16.69 -0.36 48.57
N LEU A 600 16.84 0.86 48.05
CA LEU A 600 16.47 1.23 46.68
C LEU A 600 17.42 0.56 45.68
N GLY A 601 18.73 0.76 45.86
CA GLY A 601 19.76 0.15 45.01
C GLY A 601 19.72 -1.38 45.05
N GLY A 602 19.38 -1.97 46.19
CA GLY A 602 19.18 -3.41 46.30
C GLY A 602 17.98 -3.93 45.51
N THR A 603 16.89 -3.16 45.39
CA THR A 603 15.76 -3.50 44.51
C THR A 603 16.18 -3.41 43.05
N VAL A 604 16.87 -2.32 42.67
CA VAL A 604 17.37 -2.10 41.30
C VAL A 604 18.29 -3.24 40.87
N LEU A 605 19.27 -3.60 41.71
CA LEU A 605 20.20 -4.68 41.41
C LEU A 605 19.51 -6.05 41.37
N ALA A 606 18.60 -6.34 42.31
CA ALA A 606 17.87 -7.61 42.32
C ALA A 606 17.01 -7.78 41.07
N ALA A 607 16.25 -6.74 40.70
CA ALA A 607 15.43 -6.74 39.50
C ALA A 607 16.29 -6.76 38.22
N GLY A 608 17.39 -6.00 38.17
CA GLY A 608 18.33 -6.04 37.05
C GLY A 608 18.95 -7.42 36.84
N VAL A 609 19.27 -8.14 37.92
CA VAL A 609 19.68 -9.56 37.86
C VAL A 609 18.59 -10.46 37.28
N GLY A 610 17.33 -10.23 37.67
CA GLY A 610 16.19 -10.94 37.13
C GLY A 610 16.02 -10.71 35.64
N PHE A 611 16.14 -9.46 35.21
CA PHE A 611 16.10 -9.08 33.80
C PHE A 611 17.25 -9.73 33.01
N ALA A 612 18.47 -9.69 33.56
CA ALA A 612 19.67 -10.29 32.98
C ALA A 612 19.56 -11.82 32.81
N ALA A 613 18.83 -12.51 33.70
CA ALA A 613 18.63 -13.96 33.60
C ALA A 613 17.92 -14.37 32.30
N TRP A 614 17.10 -13.49 31.75
CA TRP A 614 16.48 -13.65 30.44
C TRP A 614 17.32 -13.00 29.34
N SER A 615 17.72 -11.74 29.48
CA SER A 615 18.33 -10.96 28.38
C SER A 615 19.75 -11.40 27.99
N ILE A 616 20.55 -11.97 28.90
CA ILE A 616 21.90 -12.46 28.57
C ILE A 616 21.82 -13.63 27.56
N PRO A 617 21.07 -14.72 27.82
CA PRO A 617 20.89 -15.78 26.82
C PRO A 617 20.40 -15.26 25.46
N ILE A 618 19.44 -14.34 25.45
CA ILE A 618 18.87 -13.78 24.21
C ILE A 618 19.91 -12.99 23.43
N ALA A 619 20.66 -12.10 24.10
CA ALA A 619 21.71 -11.31 23.46
C ALA A 619 22.84 -12.17 22.87
N ILE A 620 23.13 -13.32 23.48
CA ILE A 620 24.11 -14.27 22.94
C ILE A 620 23.54 -14.99 21.72
N LEU A 621 22.27 -15.44 21.77
CA LEU A 621 21.64 -16.15 20.64
C LEU A 621 21.45 -15.23 19.43
N SER A 622 21.05 -13.97 19.64
CA SER A 622 20.82 -13.01 18.57
C SER A 622 22.07 -12.69 17.74
N PHE A 623 23.27 -12.95 18.28
CA PHE A 623 24.53 -12.78 17.54
C PHE A 623 24.74 -13.85 16.46
N PHE A 624 24.11 -15.04 16.57
CA PHE A 624 24.41 -16.19 15.71
C PHE A 624 23.22 -16.68 14.85
N THR A 625 22.00 -16.20 15.10
CA THR A 625 20.80 -16.89 14.59
C THR A 625 19.75 -15.96 13.98
N GLY A 626 20.13 -14.91 13.24
CA GLY A 626 19.18 -14.04 12.53
C GLY A 626 18.22 -14.86 11.66
N SER A 627 18.74 -15.58 10.67
CA SER A 627 17.93 -16.38 9.73
C SER A 627 17.10 -17.51 10.35
N TYR A 628 17.40 -17.92 11.59
CA TYR A 628 16.67 -18.98 12.31
C TYR A 628 15.91 -18.46 13.53
N TRP A 629 15.71 -17.14 13.61
CA TRP A 629 15.17 -16.49 14.80
C TRP A 629 13.78 -17.01 15.18
N SER A 630 12.92 -17.31 14.21
CA SER A 630 11.58 -17.87 14.46
C SER A 630 11.62 -19.18 15.27
N PHE A 631 12.65 -20.02 15.07
CA PHE A 631 12.84 -21.23 15.87
C PHE A 631 13.31 -20.91 17.30
N VAL A 632 14.15 -19.89 17.47
CA VAL A 632 14.54 -19.38 18.79
C VAL A 632 13.32 -18.85 19.53
N GLU A 633 12.48 -18.03 18.89
CA GLU A 633 11.23 -17.52 19.47
C GLU A 633 10.30 -18.68 19.90
N PHE A 634 10.23 -19.75 19.11
CA PHE A 634 9.45 -20.94 19.50
C PHE A 634 10.01 -21.63 20.74
N LEU A 635 11.33 -21.80 20.84
CA LEU A 635 11.97 -22.32 22.05
C LEU A 635 11.73 -21.42 23.26
N LEU A 636 11.69 -20.09 23.07
CA LEU A 636 11.32 -19.14 24.11
C LEU A 636 9.87 -19.33 24.56
N MET A 637 8.94 -19.62 23.65
CA MET A 637 7.55 -19.94 24.01
C MET A 637 7.42 -21.24 24.79
N VAL A 638 8.21 -22.27 24.44
CA VAL A 638 8.32 -23.48 25.26
C VAL A 638 8.87 -23.14 26.65
N TRP A 639 9.90 -22.29 26.74
CA TRP A 639 10.48 -21.88 28.02
C TRP A 639 9.50 -21.06 28.87
N LEU A 640 8.77 -20.12 28.27
CA LEU A 640 7.74 -19.34 28.95
C LEU A 640 6.59 -20.23 29.42
N GLY A 641 6.12 -21.15 28.58
CA GLY A 641 5.10 -22.13 28.93
C GLY A 641 5.51 -22.99 30.13
N TRP A 642 6.77 -23.45 30.15
CA TRP A 642 7.34 -24.16 31.30
C TRP A 642 7.37 -23.29 32.56
N GLN A 643 7.84 -22.04 32.48
CA GLN A 643 7.85 -21.13 33.63
C GLN A 643 6.44 -20.82 34.14
N GLY A 644 5.47 -20.65 33.24
CA GLY A 644 4.05 -20.48 33.56
C GLY A 644 3.49 -21.71 34.28
N LEU A 645 3.82 -22.92 33.80
CA LEU A 645 3.42 -24.19 34.43
C LEU A 645 4.05 -24.37 35.83
N SER A 646 5.36 -24.08 35.96
CA SER A 646 6.06 -24.09 37.24
C SER A 646 5.37 -23.17 38.24
N LEU A 647 5.02 -21.96 37.79
CA LEU A 647 4.36 -20.96 38.62
C LEU A 647 2.92 -21.37 38.99
N ALA A 648 2.16 -21.96 38.07
CA ALA A 648 0.80 -22.43 38.33
C ALA A 648 0.76 -23.57 39.38
N ILE A 649 1.67 -24.54 39.28
CA ILE A 649 1.72 -25.72 40.16
C ILE A 649 2.39 -25.38 41.50
N HIS A 650 3.58 -24.81 41.45
CA HIS A 650 4.43 -24.64 42.64
C HIS A 650 4.28 -23.25 43.27
N GLY A 651 3.87 -22.23 42.50
CA GLY A 651 3.82 -20.83 42.92
C GLY A 651 5.15 -20.09 42.78
N GLU A 652 6.18 -20.76 42.23
CA GLU A 652 7.54 -20.26 42.11
C GLU A 652 8.19 -20.76 40.81
N VAL A 653 9.16 -20.02 40.28
CA VAL A 653 9.97 -20.41 39.10
C VAL A 653 11.31 -20.94 39.59
N HIS A 654 11.57 -22.24 39.38
CA HIS A 654 12.70 -22.94 40.00
C HIS A 654 14.06 -22.37 39.58
N GLU A 655 14.22 -22.02 38.30
CA GLU A 655 15.47 -21.50 37.75
C GLU A 655 15.80 -20.13 38.37
N ILE A 656 14.80 -19.24 38.40
CA ILE A 656 14.96 -17.88 38.92
C ILE A 656 15.15 -17.89 40.45
N GLN A 657 14.49 -18.80 41.15
CA GLN A 657 14.73 -19.02 42.58
C GLN A 657 16.15 -19.49 42.87
N PHE A 658 16.68 -20.40 42.06
CA PHE A 658 18.06 -20.87 42.17
C PHE A 658 19.05 -19.71 42.00
N ILE A 659 18.85 -18.87 40.97
CA ILE A 659 19.65 -17.66 40.72
C ILE A 659 19.56 -16.69 41.91
N ALA A 660 18.35 -16.37 42.35
CA ALA A 660 18.10 -15.45 43.47
C ALA A 660 18.78 -15.93 44.76
N LYS A 661 18.70 -17.22 45.08
CA LYS A 661 19.33 -17.82 46.26
C LYS A 661 20.85 -17.75 46.20
N ASN A 662 21.44 -18.02 45.04
CA ASN A 662 22.89 -17.99 44.87
C ASN A 662 23.46 -16.57 44.98
N ILE A 663 22.76 -15.58 44.41
CA ILE A 663 23.15 -14.18 44.49
C ILE A 663 22.95 -13.64 45.91
N HIS A 664 21.81 -13.94 46.54
CA HIS A 664 21.53 -13.53 47.91
C HIS A 664 22.60 -14.04 48.89
N LYS A 665 23.07 -15.29 48.72
CA LYS A 665 24.17 -15.85 49.52
C LYS A 665 25.48 -15.06 49.42
N ARG A 666 25.75 -14.41 48.28
CA ARG A 666 26.97 -13.61 48.05
C ARG A 666 26.87 -12.17 48.58
N LEU A 667 25.69 -11.72 49.00
CA LEU A 667 25.50 -10.38 49.57
C LEU A 667 26.07 -10.28 51.00
N PRO A 668 26.44 -9.06 51.45
CA PRO A 668 26.93 -8.83 52.81
C PRO A 668 25.96 -9.33 53.88
N GLU A 669 26.49 -9.88 54.97
CA GLU A 669 25.66 -10.47 56.03
C GLU A 669 24.68 -9.47 56.66
N SER A 670 25.10 -8.23 56.86
CA SER A 670 24.26 -7.12 57.33
C SER A 670 23.04 -6.90 56.43
N TYR A 671 23.24 -6.95 55.10
CA TYR A 671 22.17 -6.82 54.12
C TYR A 671 21.22 -8.03 54.13
N ARG A 672 21.75 -9.25 54.19
CA ARG A 672 20.93 -10.48 54.18
C ARG A 672 20.04 -10.61 55.41
N LYS A 673 20.51 -10.16 56.58
CA LYS A 673 19.74 -10.14 57.84
C LYS A 673 18.56 -9.16 57.75
N TRP A 674 18.78 -8.01 57.11
CA TRP A 674 17.74 -7.00 56.93
C TRP A 674 16.77 -7.35 55.78
N ARG A 675 17.28 -7.67 54.59
CA ARG A 675 16.47 -8.08 53.43
C ARG A 675 16.51 -9.59 53.24
N LEU A 676 15.44 -10.23 53.71
CA LEU A 676 15.26 -11.68 53.65
C LEU A 676 15.17 -12.18 52.20
N LEU A 677 15.55 -13.45 52.00
CA LEU A 677 15.53 -14.13 50.71
C LEU A 677 14.17 -14.02 49.97
N PRO A 678 12.99 -14.17 50.61
CA PRO A 678 11.71 -14.08 49.90
C PRO A 678 11.43 -12.68 49.32
N ASP A 679 11.89 -11.62 49.98
CA ASP A 679 11.72 -10.25 49.48
C ASP A 679 12.69 -9.98 48.32
N PHE A 680 13.96 -10.39 48.46
CA PHE A 680 14.96 -10.30 47.39
C PHE A 680 14.56 -11.11 46.16
N SER A 681 14.14 -12.37 46.35
CA SER A 681 13.71 -13.25 45.27
C SER A 681 12.49 -12.72 44.52
N ARG A 682 11.60 -11.98 45.19
CA ARG A 682 10.47 -11.34 44.51
C ARG A 682 10.95 -10.24 43.57
N ASP A 683 11.90 -9.40 43.98
CA ASP A 683 12.40 -8.33 43.12
C ASP A 683 13.12 -8.91 41.89
N VAL A 684 13.88 -10.01 42.06
CA VAL A 684 14.45 -10.78 40.94
C VAL A 684 13.34 -11.31 40.01
N ILE A 685 12.30 -11.92 40.55
CA ILE A 685 11.18 -12.43 39.75
C ILE A 685 10.44 -11.31 39.00
N LEU A 686 10.24 -10.15 39.62
CA LEU A 686 9.62 -8.99 38.97
C LEU A 686 10.47 -8.47 37.80
N GLY A 687 11.79 -8.41 37.96
CA GLY A 687 12.71 -8.06 36.87
C GLY A 687 12.70 -9.08 35.73
N HIS A 688 12.62 -10.37 36.06
CA HIS A 688 12.51 -11.43 35.06
C HIS A 688 11.19 -11.35 34.26
N TRP A 689 10.06 -11.10 34.93
CA TRP A 689 8.80 -10.91 34.22
C TRP A 689 8.74 -9.60 33.42
N LEU A 690 9.44 -8.56 33.88
CA LEU A 690 9.60 -7.33 33.09
C LEU A 690 10.34 -7.62 31.79
N ALA A 691 11.33 -8.52 31.79
CA ALA A 691 12.01 -8.95 30.56
C ALA A 691 11.05 -9.61 29.56
N TRP A 692 10.23 -10.55 30.02
CA TRP A 692 9.21 -11.18 29.16
C TRP A 692 8.19 -10.18 28.60
N LEU A 693 7.67 -9.28 29.44
CA LEU A 693 6.73 -8.26 28.98
C LEU A 693 7.38 -7.25 28.03
N SER A 694 8.66 -6.92 28.25
CA SER A 694 9.42 -6.08 27.34
C SER A 694 9.62 -6.75 25.98
N TRP A 695 9.80 -8.06 25.95
CA TRP A 695 9.91 -8.81 24.72
C TRP A 695 8.58 -8.89 23.97
N PHE A 696 7.45 -9.05 24.66
CA PHE A 696 6.14 -8.98 24.01
C PHE A 696 5.81 -7.61 23.41
N ALA A 697 6.31 -6.53 24.02
CA ALA A 697 6.09 -5.17 23.54
C ALA A 697 7.10 -4.77 22.45
N PHE A 698 8.36 -5.16 22.60
CA PHE A 698 9.48 -4.81 21.74
C PHE A 698 10.36 -6.05 21.50
N PRO A 699 9.97 -6.97 20.60
CA PRO A 699 10.64 -8.26 20.44
C PRO A 699 12.10 -8.15 20.02
N LEU A 700 12.45 -7.08 19.29
CA LEU A 700 13.81 -6.81 18.81
C LEU A 700 14.66 -5.96 19.76
N MET A 701 14.13 -5.53 20.92
CA MET A 701 14.85 -4.63 21.83
C MET A 701 16.21 -5.16 22.28
N ILE A 702 16.29 -6.44 22.66
CA ILE A 702 17.55 -7.10 23.03
C ILE A 702 18.29 -7.62 21.79
N PRO A 703 17.64 -8.32 20.84
CA PRO A 703 18.31 -8.81 19.64
C PRO A 703 18.99 -7.73 18.79
N GLN A 704 18.31 -6.64 18.44
CA GLN A 704 18.89 -5.53 17.68
C GLN A 704 19.69 -4.58 18.58
N GLY A 705 19.14 -4.18 19.73
CA GLY A 705 19.79 -3.20 20.62
C GLY A 705 21.13 -3.66 21.22
N ILE A 706 21.40 -4.97 21.24
CA ILE A 706 22.65 -5.55 21.75
C ILE A 706 23.31 -6.49 20.73
N GLY A 707 22.56 -7.42 20.13
CA GLY A 707 23.11 -8.40 19.19
C GLY A 707 23.64 -7.74 17.90
N SER A 708 22.80 -6.96 17.23
CA SER A 708 23.18 -6.22 16.01
C SER A 708 24.29 -5.18 16.29
N LEU A 709 24.20 -4.48 17.42
CA LEU A 709 25.28 -3.60 17.88
C LEU A 709 26.62 -4.34 18.03
N ALA A 710 26.60 -5.59 18.53
CA ALA A 710 27.81 -6.39 18.69
C ALA A 710 28.37 -6.91 17.36
N SER A 711 27.53 -7.22 16.37
CA SER A 711 27.94 -7.71 15.06
C SER A 711 28.41 -6.60 14.11
N ALA A 712 27.89 -5.38 14.26
CA ALA A 712 28.16 -4.28 13.34
C ALA A 712 29.62 -3.82 13.34
N SER A 713 30.33 -3.83 14.48
CA SER A 713 31.73 -3.39 14.51
C SER A 713 32.50 -3.83 15.76
N LEU A 714 33.83 -3.73 15.72
CA LEU A 714 34.69 -3.97 16.89
C LEU A 714 34.38 -3.01 18.05
N THR A 715 34.03 -1.75 17.75
CA THR A 715 33.59 -0.78 18.77
C THR A 715 32.23 -1.17 19.35
N GLY A 716 31.32 -1.63 18.50
CA GLY A 716 30.01 -2.15 18.87
C GLY A 716 30.10 -3.35 19.82
N MET A 717 31.04 -4.27 19.59
CA MET A 717 31.32 -5.40 20.48
C MET A 717 31.67 -4.98 21.92
N ILE A 718 32.33 -3.82 22.10
CA ILE A 718 32.65 -3.26 23.43
C ILE A 718 31.44 -2.53 24.03
N LEU A 719 30.67 -1.84 23.20
CA LEU A 719 29.48 -1.08 23.62
C LEU A 719 28.30 -1.99 23.99
N ALA A 720 28.16 -3.16 23.36
CA ALA A 720 27.06 -4.09 23.60
C ALA A 720 26.94 -4.56 25.07
N PRO A 721 28.01 -5.00 25.77
CA PRO A 721 27.95 -5.29 27.20
C PRO A 721 27.56 -4.08 28.06
N LEU A 722 28.03 -2.88 27.71
CA LEU A 722 27.67 -1.65 28.43
C LEU A 722 26.19 -1.30 28.25
N SER A 723 25.69 -1.44 27.02
CA SER A 723 24.27 -1.29 26.69
C SER A 723 23.42 -2.29 27.49
N LEU A 724 23.81 -3.57 27.54
CA LEU A 724 23.11 -4.59 28.32
C LEU A 724 23.07 -4.26 29.82
N ILE A 725 24.18 -3.77 30.39
CA ILE A 725 24.22 -3.31 31.79
C ILE A 725 23.24 -2.15 32.00
N ALA A 726 23.21 -1.19 31.08
CA ALA A 726 22.30 -0.05 31.15
C ALA A 726 20.82 -0.48 31.10
N HIS A 727 20.46 -1.43 30.20
CA HIS A 727 19.14 -2.05 30.16
C HIS A 727 18.77 -2.71 31.50
N CYS A 728 19.69 -3.47 32.10
CA CYS A 728 19.46 -4.10 33.40
C CYS A 728 19.23 -3.08 34.52
N LEU A 729 19.97 -1.95 34.51
CA LEU A 729 19.79 -0.89 35.50
C LEU A 729 18.45 -0.17 35.34
N ILE A 730 18.03 0.13 34.10
CA ILE A 730 16.74 0.78 33.83
C ILE A 730 15.57 -0.17 34.13
N ALA A 731 15.68 -1.45 33.78
CA ALA A 731 14.71 -2.46 34.20
C ALA A 731 14.58 -2.49 35.74
N GLY A 732 15.71 -2.43 36.45
CA GLY A 732 15.73 -2.33 37.90
C GLY A 732 15.05 -1.06 38.44
N LEU A 733 15.26 0.08 37.78
CA LEU A 733 14.59 1.34 38.09
C LEU A 733 13.07 1.25 37.84
N ALA A 734 12.65 0.65 36.74
CA ALA A 734 11.23 0.45 36.43
C ALA A 734 10.53 -0.42 37.50
N VAL A 735 11.16 -1.51 37.93
CA VAL A 735 10.64 -2.32 39.05
C VAL A 735 10.63 -1.53 40.35
N LEU A 736 11.63 -0.69 40.62
CA LEU A 736 11.63 0.18 41.79
C LEU A 736 10.44 1.16 41.77
N LEU A 737 10.12 1.74 40.61
CA LEU A 737 8.95 2.60 40.44
C LEU A 737 7.65 1.82 40.70
N LEU A 738 7.49 0.62 40.13
CA LEU A 738 6.35 -0.25 40.40
C LEU A 738 6.19 -0.54 41.90
N ARG A 739 7.30 -0.90 42.56
CA ARG A 739 7.33 -1.16 44.01
C ARG A 739 6.94 0.08 44.81
N SER A 740 7.35 1.27 44.37
CA SER A 740 7.00 2.53 45.01
C SER A 740 5.50 2.83 44.86
N ILE A 741 4.96 2.70 43.64
CA ILE A 741 3.52 2.88 43.36
C ILE A 741 2.68 1.89 44.17
N ALA A 742 3.09 0.62 44.22
CA ALA A 742 2.39 -0.41 44.99
C ALA A 742 2.35 -0.12 46.50
N THR A 743 3.23 0.74 47.02
CA THR A 743 3.21 1.14 48.44
C THR A 743 2.32 2.34 48.75
N ILE A 744 1.83 3.08 47.74
CA ILE A 744 1.03 4.32 47.92
C ILE A 744 -0.24 4.09 48.75
N MET A 745 -0.92 2.94 48.58
CA MET A 745 -2.14 2.61 49.34
C MET A 745 -1.88 2.13 50.79
N GLY A 746 -0.62 2.17 51.27
CA GLY A 746 -0.25 1.97 52.66
C GLY A 746 -0.71 0.63 53.28
N PRO A 747 -1.66 0.61 54.23
CA PRO A 747 -2.17 -0.63 54.83
C PRO A 747 -2.94 -1.53 53.85
N ILE A 748 -3.66 -0.96 52.88
CA ILE A 748 -4.52 -1.72 51.96
C ILE A 748 -3.67 -2.55 51.01
N SER A 749 -2.62 -1.96 50.42
CA SER A 749 -1.69 -2.69 49.56
C SER A 749 -0.97 -3.81 50.31
N ARG A 750 -0.68 -3.63 51.60
CA ARG A 750 -0.10 -4.68 52.46
C ARG A 750 -1.07 -5.83 52.71
N LEU A 751 -2.34 -5.52 52.97
CA LEU A 751 -3.38 -6.54 53.14
C LEU A 751 -3.54 -7.37 51.87
N ILE A 752 -3.65 -6.70 50.71
CA ILE A 752 -3.77 -7.35 49.40
C ILE A 752 -2.53 -8.19 49.10
N GLY A 753 -1.33 -7.66 49.33
CA GLY A 753 -0.07 -8.38 49.13
C GLY A 753 0.08 -9.61 50.04
N MET A 754 -0.33 -9.52 51.31
CA MET A 754 -0.34 -10.66 52.23
C MET A 754 -1.33 -11.75 51.82
N LEU A 755 -2.54 -11.38 51.40
CA LEU A 755 -3.57 -12.36 51.04
C LEU A 755 -3.30 -12.98 49.66
N GLY A 756 -2.80 -12.19 48.71
CA GLY A 756 -2.55 -12.59 47.33
C GLY A 756 -1.22 -13.31 47.08
N HIS A 757 -0.30 -13.34 48.05
CA HIS A 757 1.09 -13.75 47.81
C HIS A 757 1.30 -15.15 47.21
N LYS A 758 0.35 -16.08 47.42
CA LYS A 758 0.38 -17.43 46.84
C LYS A 758 -0.49 -17.56 45.60
N GLU A 759 -1.63 -16.88 45.58
CA GLU A 759 -2.66 -17.07 44.56
C GLU A 759 -2.39 -16.25 43.30
N ALA A 760 -1.96 -15.00 43.45
CA ALA A 760 -1.73 -14.11 42.31
C ALA A 760 -0.60 -14.62 41.39
N PRO A 761 0.55 -15.09 41.90
CA PRO A 761 1.57 -15.71 41.03
C PRO A 761 1.03 -16.95 40.31
N ARG A 762 0.24 -17.80 40.96
CA ARG A 762 -0.29 -19.02 40.32
C ARG A 762 -1.24 -18.71 39.16
N LEU A 763 -2.14 -17.75 39.34
CA LEU A 763 -3.00 -17.29 38.25
C LEU A 763 -2.19 -16.63 37.12
N TRP A 764 -1.19 -15.81 37.47
CA TRP A 764 -0.25 -15.25 36.48
C TRP A 764 0.40 -16.36 35.65
N GLY A 765 0.79 -17.48 36.28
CA GLY A 765 1.31 -18.65 35.59
C GLY A 765 0.33 -19.25 34.57
N CYS A 766 -0.95 -19.38 34.93
CA CYS A 766 -1.98 -19.84 33.99
C CYS A 766 -2.16 -18.89 32.80
N LEU A 767 -2.16 -17.57 33.05
CA LEU A 767 -2.31 -16.55 32.01
C LEU A 767 -1.10 -16.53 31.06
N LEU A 768 0.11 -16.70 31.59
CA LEU A 768 1.33 -16.82 30.78
C LEU A 768 1.34 -18.05 29.87
N ILE A 769 0.81 -19.19 30.33
CA ILE A 769 0.65 -20.37 29.46
C ILE A 769 -0.26 -20.03 28.28
N GLY A 770 -1.34 -19.28 28.52
CA GLY A 770 -2.23 -18.80 27.46
C GLY A 770 -1.50 -17.93 26.42
N MET A 771 -0.70 -16.96 26.88
CA MET A 771 0.10 -16.09 26.00
C MET A 771 1.14 -16.89 25.21
N ALA A 772 1.84 -17.81 25.88
CA ALA A 772 2.85 -18.67 25.25
C ALA A 772 2.24 -19.58 24.17
N LEU A 773 1.07 -20.17 24.43
CA LEU A 773 0.36 -20.99 23.45
C LEU A 773 -0.10 -20.18 22.25
N TRP A 774 -0.63 -18.97 22.48
CA TRP A 774 -1.05 -18.08 21.39
C TRP A 774 0.11 -17.76 20.45
N TRP A 775 1.22 -17.28 21.00
CA TRP A 775 2.41 -16.95 20.22
C TRP A 775 3.02 -18.18 19.54
N ALA A 776 3.04 -19.34 20.22
CA ALA A 776 3.52 -20.58 19.61
C ALA A 776 2.65 -21.03 18.43
N ILE A 777 1.33 -20.89 18.51
CA ILE A 777 0.42 -21.18 17.38
C ILE A 777 0.69 -20.22 16.23
N TRP A 778 0.85 -18.92 16.52
CA TRP A 778 1.20 -17.93 15.50
C TRP A 778 2.50 -18.31 14.76
N LEU A 779 3.57 -18.63 15.49
CA LEU A 779 4.85 -19.05 14.91
C LEU A 779 4.71 -20.28 14.01
N LEU A 780 3.89 -21.26 14.42
CA LEU A 780 3.66 -22.49 13.68
C LEU A 780 2.78 -22.30 12.44
N VAL A 781 1.91 -21.30 12.40
CA VAL A 781 0.97 -21.06 11.29
C VAL A 781 1.50 -20.02 10.29
N GLY A 782 2.43 -19.15 10.71
CA GLY A 782 3.13 -18.20 9.84
C GLY A 782 4.61 -18.55 9.67
N PRO A 783 5.55 -17.90 10.39
CA PRO A 783 6.97 -17.90 10.05
C PRO A 783 7.63 -19.29 9.92
N ILE A 784 7.35 -20.23 10.82
CA ILE A 784 7.99 -21.56 10.80
C ILE A 784 7.42 -22.42 9.66
N ASN A 785 6.12 -22.33 9.42
CA ASN A 785 5.50 -23.03 8.29
C ASN A 785 6.11 -22.54 6.98
N ASN A 786 6.21 -21.22 6.82
CA ASN A 786 6.81 -20.61 5.64
C ASN A 786 8.25 -21.08 5.45
N THR A 787 9.07 -21.13 6.51
CA THR A 787 10.48 -21.57 6.40
C THR A 787 10.65 -23.06 6.06
N LEU A 788 9.71 -23.93 6.47
CA LEU A 788 9.83 -25.39 6.31
C LEU A 788 9.31 -25.92 4.96
N PHE A 789 8.48 -25.15 4.26
CA PHE A 789 7.81 -25.59 3.02
C PHE A 789 8.31 -24.87 1.76
N ILE A 790 9.47 -24.21 1.82
CA ILE A 790 10.25 -23.73 0.66
C ILE A 790 11.06 -24.88 0.06
#